data_AF-A0A7G2DQ94-F1
#
_entry.id   AF-A0A7G2DQ94-F1
#
_cell.length_a   1.000
_cell.length_b   1.000
_cell.length_c   1.000
_cell.angle_alpha   90.00
_cell.angle_beta   90.00
_cell.angle_gamma   90.00
#
_symmetry.space_group_name_H-M   'P 1'
#
loop_
_entity.id
_entity.type
_entity.pdbx_description
1 polymer ?
#
loop_
_entity_poly.entity_id
_entity_poly.type
_entity_poly.pdbx_seq_one_letter_code
_entity_poly.pdbx_strand_id
1 'polypeptide(L)'
;MVTIRSGSIVILVLLAVSFLALVANGEDKTIKVKKVRGNKVCTQGWECSWWSKYCCNQTISDYFQSFITAAALFEPLGFGTTGGKLMGQKEMAAFLGHVASKTSCGYGVATGGPLAWGLCYNREMSPMQSYCDESWKFKYPCSPGAEYYGRGALPIYWNFNYGAAGEALKADLLNHPEYIEQNATLAFQAAIWRWMTPIKRAQPSAHDIFVGNWKPTKNDTLSKRGPTFGSTMNVLYGEYTCGQGSIDPMNNIISHYLYFLDLMGIGREDAGPNDELSCAEQKPFNPSTVPSSSSSHVGRRKKMTLSIVSFPICGRFTLIWFLTALVSVSCNPGVFNVKYRYPRLQGSLTALKEHDDRRQLTILAGIDLPLGGTGRPDIPGLYYAKIGIGTPAKSYYVQVDTGSDIMWVNCIQCKQCPRRSTLGIELTLYNIDESDSGKLVSCDDDFCYQISGGPLSGCKANMSCPYLEIYGDGSSTAGYFVKDVVQYDSVAGDLKTQTANGSVIFGCGARQSGDLDSSNEEALDGILGFGKANSSMISQLASSGRVKKIFAHCLDGRNGGGIFAIGRVVQPKVNMTPLVPNQPHYNVNMTAVQVGQEFLTIPADLFQPGDRKGAIIDSGTTLAYLPEIIYEPLVKKITSQEPALKVHIVDKDYKCFQYSGRVDEGFPNVTFHFENSVFLRVYPHDYLFPHEGMWCIGWQNSAMQSRDRRNMTLLGDLVLSNKLVLYDLENQLIGWTEYNCSSSIKVKDEGTGTVHLVGSHFISSALPLDTSLCLLFSLLLLMTLFLL
;
A
#
# COMPACT_ATOMS: atom_id res chain seq x y z
N MET A 1 34.57 -13.77 -52.68
CA MET A 1 34.67 -12.67 -53.66
C MET A 1 33.26 -12.37 -54.17
N VAL A 2 32.56 -11.44 -53.52
CA VAL A 2 31.32 -10.79 -54.00
C VAL A 2 31.35 -9.38 -53.40
N THR A 3 31.25 -8.37 -54.27
CA THR A 3 31.23 -6.94 -53.98
C THR A 3 29.89 -6.47 -53.42
N ILE A 4 29.87 -5.56 -52.44
CA ILE A 4 28.75 -4.64 -52.17
C ILE A 4 29.30 -3.22 -51.99
N ARG A 5 28.60 -2.27 -52.63
CA ARG A 5 28.96 -0.88 -52.90
C ARG A 5 28.72 0.07 -51.72
N SER A 6 29.56 1.10 -51.69
CA SER A 6 29.52 2.31 -50.87
C SER A 6 28.29 3.17 -51.13
N GLY A 7 27.64 3.67 -50.07
CA GLY A 7 26.54 4.62 -50.19
C GLY A 7 25.89 5.08 -48.89
N SER A 8 26.66 5.40 -47.84
CA SER A 8 26.11 5.98 -46.60
C SER A 8 27.08 6.90 -45.84
N ILE A 9 27.70 7.89 -46.50
CA ILE A 9 28.43 8.97 -45.80
C ILE A 9 28.26 10.30 -46.56
N VAL A 10 27.01 10.77 -46.73
CA VAL A 10 26.74 12.19 -47.11
C VAL A 10 25.43 12.74 -46.48
N ILE A 11 24.57 11.93 -45.84
CA ILE A 11 23.26 12.37 -45.31
C ILE A 11 23.34 12.86 -43.83
N LEU A 12 24.52 13.23 -43.35
CA LEU A 12 24.71 13.63 -41.93
C LEU A 12 25.15 15.07 -41.71
N VAL A 13 25.19 15.90 -42.76
CA VAL A 13 25.65 17.31 -42.66
C VAL A 13 24.63 18.34 -43.21
N LEU A 14 23.47 17.91 -43.71
CA LEU A 14 22.43 18.82 -44.26
C LEU A 14 21.16 18.97 -43.41
N LEU A 15 21.13 18.46 -42.17
CA LEU A 15 20.00 18.61 -41.23
C LEU A 15 20.31 19.54 -40.03
N ALA A 16 21.28 20.44 -40.18
CA ALA A 16 21.74 21.34 -39.10
C ALA A 16 21.35 22.84 -39.27
N VAL A 17 20.47 23.22 -40.21
CA VAL A 17 20.08 24.64 -40.42
C VAL A 17 18.58 24.82 -40.68
N SER A 18 17.71 24.21 -39.88
CA SER A 18 16.26 24.51 -39.92
C SER A 18 15.59 24.35 -38.55
N PHE A 19 16.25 24.88 -37.52
CA PHE A 19 15.64 25.06 -36.20
C PHE A 19 15.83 26.51 -35.75
N LEU A 20 14.92 27.38 -36.20
CA LEU A 20 14.43 28.55 -35.46
C LEU A 20 13.24 29.19 -36.19
N ALA A 21 12.15 29.33 -35.43
CA ALA A 21 10.94 30.13 -35.65
C ALA A 21 9.82 29.59 -36.58
N LEU A 22 8.93 28.79 -35.98
CA LEU A 22 7.50 29.14 -35.90
C LEU A 22 6.98 28.74 -34.51
N VAL A 23 6.51 29.75 -33.77
CA VAL A 23 5.89 29.67 -32.44
C VAL A 23 4.36 29.60 -32.60
N ALA A 24 3.72 28.93 -31.63
CA ALA A 24 2.28 28.80 -31.32
C ALA A 24 1.51 27.75 -32.15
N ASN A 25 0.76 26.80 -31.57
CA ASN A 25 -0.02 26.83 -30.32
C ASN A 25 0.37 25.70 -29.35
N GLY A 26 0.60 26.05 -28.08
CA GLY A 26 0.26 25.15 -27.00
C GLY A 26 -1.26 25.02 -26.91
N GLU A 27 -1.79 23.82 -26.69
CA GLU A 27 -3.16 23.72 -26.19
C GLU A 27 -3.16 24.21 -24.75
N ASP A 28 -3.49 25.50 -24.63
CA ASP A 28 -3.97 26.12 -23.42
C ASP A 28 -5.11 25.25 -22.86
N LYS A 29 -4.95 24.73 -21.63
CA LYS A 29 -6.04 24.03 -20.92
C LYS A 29 -7.13 25.06 -20.66
N THR A 30 -8.03 25.23 -21.62
CA THR A 30 -9.04 26.29 -21.58
C THR A 30 -9.99 26.06 -20.41
N ILE A 31 -9.86 26.89 -19.38
CA ILE A 31 -10.81 26.99 -18.28
C ILE A 31 -12.14 27.42 -18.89
N LYS A 32 -13.10 26.50 -18.97
CA LYS A 32 -14.43 26.84 -19.43
C LYS A 32 -15.13 27.55 -18.29
N VAL A 33 -15.79 28.68 -18.57
CA VAL A 33 -16.49 29.50 -17.58
C VAL A 33 -17.96 29.63 -17.96
N LYS A 34 -18.85 29.49 -16.99
CA LYS A 34 -20.30 29.65 -17.13
C LYS A 34 -20.86 30.46 -15.94
N LYS A 35 -21.94 31.22 -16.15
CA LYS A 35 -22.73 31.80 -15.06
C LYS A 35 -23.92 30.91 -14.74
N VAL A 36 -24.04 30.49 -13.49
CA VAL A 36 -25.18 29.71 -13.00
C VAL A 36 -25.76 30.43 -11.78
N ARG A 37 -27.03 30.85 -11.87
CA ARG A 37 -27.74 31.61 -10.82
C ARG A 37 -26.98 32.86 -10.34
N GLY A 38 -26.39 33.60 -11.27
CA GLY A 38 -25.64 34.84 -10.98
C GLY A 38 -24.16 34.65 -10.61
N ASN A 39 -23.74 33.44 -10.22
CA ASN A 39 -22.37 33.14 -9.80
C ASN A 39 -21.51 32.58 -10.95
N LYS A 40 -20.24 33.00 -11.02
CA LYS A 40 -19.25 32.50 -11.99
C LYS A 40 -18.77 31.10 -11.55
N VAL A 41 -18.86 30.12 -12.45
CA VAL A 41 -18.43 28.73 -12.23
C VAL A 41 -17.60 28.26 -13.42
N CYS A 42 -16.74 27.27 -13.23
CA CYS A 42 -15.66 26.92 -14.16
C CYS A 42 -15.27 25.44 -14.08
N THR A 43 -14.60 24.94 -15.12
CA THR A 43 -14.06 23.57 -15.20
C THR A 43 -12.61 23.60 -15.65
N GLN A 44 -11.74 22.81 -15.01
CA GLN A 44 -10.29 22.75 -15.27
C GLN A 44 -9.84 21.29 -15.45
N GLY A 45 -10.39 20.61 -16.45
CA GLY A 45 -10.05 19.20 -16.74
C GLY A 45 -10.35 18.26 -15.57
N TRP A 46 -9.39 17.38 -15.25
CA TRP A 46 -9.54 16.35 -14.21
C TRP A 46 -9.58 16.92 -12.78
N GLU A 47 -8.97 18.10 -12.56
CA GLU A 47 -8.93 18.76 -11.26
C GLU A 47 -10.34 19.18 -10.81
N CYS A 48 -11.22 19.48 -11.79
CA CYS A 48 -12.61 19.83 -11.58
C CYS A 48 -13.48 19.42 -12.76
N SER A 49 -14.00 18.20 -12.69
CA SER A 49 -14.82 17.59 -13.73
C SER A 49 -16.23 18.18 -13.86
N TRP A 50 -16.68 19.02 -12.92
CA TRP A 50 -17.99 19.69 -12.91
C TRP A 50 -17.90 21.20 -12.69
N TRP A 51 -18.94 21.94 -13.12
CA TRP A 51 -19.03 23.40 -12.98
C TRP A 51 -18.99 23.83 -11.51
N SER A 52 -17.85 24.33 -11.07
CA SER A 52 -17.61 24.71 -9.67
C SER A 52 -17.12 26.16 -9.59
N LYS A 53 -17.50 26.90 -8.55
CA LYS A 53 -17.01 28.27 -8.33
C LYS A 53 -15.53 28.31 -7.89
N TYR A 54 -15.00 27.17 -7.45
CA TYR A 54 -13.65 27.03 -6.90
C TYR A 54 -12.60 26.71 -7.97
N CYS A 55 -13.02 26.23 -9.14
CA CYS A 55 -12.14 25.73 -10.21
C CYS A 55 -11.73 26.81 -11.20
N CYS A 56 -11.68 28.04 -10.70
CA CYS A 56 -11.45 29.26 -11.48
C CYS A 56 -10.00 29.72 -11.28
N ASN A 57 -9.03 28.78 -11.27
CA ASN A 57 -7.60 28.89 -10.89
C ASN A 57 -7.23 28.46 -9.45
N GLN A 58 -7.67 27.31 -8.89
CA GLN A 58 -7.03 26.76 -7.68
C GLN A 58 -6.83 25.22 -7.73
N THR A 59 -5.61 24.74 -7.48
CA THR A 59 -5.01 23.40 -7.55
C THR A 59 -4.35 23.02 -6.20
N ILE A 60 -3.82 21.79 -6.01
CA ILE A 60 -2.94 21.46 -4.85
C ILE A 60 -1.71 22.38 -4.81
N SER A 61 -1.17 22.74 -5.98
CA SER A 61 -0.13 23.75 -6.10
C SER A 61 -0.59 25.11 -5.57
N ASP A 62 -1.89 25.41 -5.56
CA ASP A 62 -2.44 26.64 -4.97
C ASP A 62 -2.58 26.59 -3.45
N TYR A 63 -2.70 25.42 -2.83
CA TYR A 63 -2.56 25.27 -1.38
C TYR A 63 -1.09 25.37 -0.94
N PHE A 64 -0.16 24.76 -1.69
CA PHE A 64 1.27 24.98 -1.49
C PHE A 64 1.65 26.44 -1.74
N GLN A 65 1.11 27.07 -2.78
CA GLN A 65 1.33 28.48 -3.05
C GLN A 65 0.69 29.36 -1.97
N SER A 66 -0.49 29.01 -1.46
CA SER A 66 -1.13 29.69 -0.33
C SER A 66 -0.28 29.59 0.93
N PHE A 67 0.27 28.40 1.20
CA PHE A 67 1.20 28.18 2.30
C PHE A 67 2.49 28.98 2.13
N ILE A 68 3.13 28.92 0.95
CA ILE A 68 4.35 29.69 0.64
C ILE A 68 4.09 31.20 0.76
N THR A 69 2.96 31.67 0.24
CA THR A 69 2.57 33.09 0.29
C THR A 69 2.30 33.53 1.72
N ALA A 70 1.64 32.69 2.52
CA ALA A 70 1.46 32.94 3.94
C ALA A 70 2.81 32.94 4.69
N ALA A 71 3.63 31.92 4.47
CA ALA A 71 4.93 31.74 5.10
C ALA A 71 5.90 32.87 4.78
N ALA A 72 5.89 33.42 3.56
CA ALA A 72 6.71 34.56 3.18
C ALA A 72 6.49 35.81 4.05
N LEU A 73 5.31 35.97 4.67
CA LEU A 73 5.05 37.06 5.62
C LEU A 73 5.74 36.86 6.98
N PHE A 74 6.00 35.60 7.35
CA PHE A 74 6.58 35.21 8.64
C PHE A 74 8.02 34.72 8.54
N GLU A 75 8.52 34.45 7.34
CA GLU A 75 9.90 34.08 7.07
C GLU A 75 10.90 35.13 7.62
N PRO A 76 10.70 36.46 7.42
CA PRO A 76 11.58 37.47 8.03
C PRO A 76 11.49 37.52 9.56
N LEU A 77 10.46 36.93 10.14
CA LEU A 77 10.24 36.83 11.58
C LEU A 77 10.79 35.53 12.18
N GLY A 78 11.35 34.64 11.36
CA GLY A 78 12.05 33.43 11.79
C GLY A 78 11.36 32.10 11.48
N PHE A 79 10.13 32.10 10.95
CA PHE A 79 9.38 30.87 10.65
C PHE A 79 10.08 30.05 9.55
N GLY A 80 10.54 28.84 9.89
CA GLY A 80 11.23 27.95 8.96
C GLY A 80 12.67 28.37 8.61
N THR A 81 13.17 29.47 9.19
CA THR A 81 14.51 30.02 8.90
C THR A 81 15.43 30.10 10.11
N THR A 82 14.89 29.93 11.32
CA THR A 82 15.67 29.95 12.57
C THR A 82 16.45 28.65 12.79
N GLY A 83 17.71 28.74 13.21
CA GLY A 83 18.53 27.56 13.56
C GLY A 83 19.14 26.80 12.38
N GLY A 84 19.09 27.36 11.16
CA GLY A 84 19.67 26.77 9.95
C GLY A 84 18.76 25.74 9.25
N LYS A 85 19.24 25.19 8.13
CA LYS A 85 18.41 24.38 7.21
C LYS A 85 17.73 23.18 7.90
N LEU A 86 18.48 22.40 8.67
CA LEU A 86 17.94 21.22 9.35
C LEU A 86 16.87 21.60 10.38
N MET A 87 17.11 22.62 11.21
CA MET A 87 16.13 23.09 12.19
C MET A 87 14.87 23.65 11.50
N GLY A 88 15.04 24.43 10.44
CA GLY A 88 13.91 24.95 9.64
C GLY A 88 13.07 23.84 9.02
N GLN A 89 13.70 22.78 8.50
CA GLN A 89 12.98 21.60 8.00
C GLN A 89 12.25 20.86 9.14
N LYS A 90 12.88 20.69 10.31
CA LYS A 90 12.22 20.09 11.48
C LYS A 90 11.04 20.92 11.98
N GLU A 91 11.19 22.25 12.01
CA GLU A 91 10.10 23.16 12.38
C GLU A 91 8.94 23.05 11.38
N MET A 92 9.25 22.97 10.09
CA MET A 92 8.24 22.77 9.05
C MET A 92 7.50 21.44 9.23
N ALA A 93 8.23 20.35 9.51
CA ALA A 93 7.64 19.05 9.79
C ALA A 93 6.75 19.09 11.04
N ALA A 94 7.18 19.78 12.10
CA ALA A 94 6.40 19.96 13.32
C ALA A 94 5.11 20.74 13.03
N PHE A 95 5.21 21.92 12.40
CA PHE A 95 4.06 22.74 12.04
C PHE A 95 3.04 21.96 11.19
N LEU A 96 3.51 21.29 10.13
CA LEU A 96 2.65 20.47 9.26
C LEU A 96 2.06 19.26 9.99
N GLY A 97 2.79 18.67 10.94
CA GLY A 97 2.29 17.60 11.79
C GLY A 97 1.10 18.04 12.65
N HIS A 98 1.17 19.24 13.23
CA HIS A 98 0.04 19.85 13.93
C HIS A 98 -1.13 20.16 12.99
N VAL A 99 -0.86 20.74 11.81
CA VAL A 99 -1.89 21.05 10.81
C VAL A 99 -2.64 19.78 10.39
N ALA A 100 -1.90 18.77 9.94
CA ALA A 100 -2.48 17.54 9.42
C ALA A 100 -3.27 16.80 10.49
N SER A 101 -2.73 16.64 11.71
CA SER A 101 -3.44 15.96 12.80
C SER A 101 -4.75 16.66 13.22
N LYS A 102 -4.81 18.00 13.16
CA LYS A 102 -6.02 18.76 13.54
C LYS A 102 -7.06 18.91 12.46
N THR A 103 -6.66 18.72 11.21
CA THR A 103 -7.55 18.80 10.05
C THR A 103 -7.71 17.46 9.35
N SER A 104 -7.28 16.37 10.00
CA SER A 104 -7.32 15.01 9.48
C SER A 104 -8.77 14.52 9.33
N CYS A 105 -8.99 13.71 8.29
CA CYS A 105 -10.25 13.03 8.03
C CYS A 105 -10.56 11.92 9.06
N GLY A 106 -9.55 11.37 9.76
CA GLY A 106 -9.72 10.37 10.83
C GLY A 106 -10.15 8.95 10.39
N TYR A 107 -10.18 8.63 9.10
CA TYR A 107 -10.68 7.35 8.59
C TYR A 107 -9.55 6.41 8.12
N GLY A 108 -9.56 5.16 8.59
CA GLY A 108 -8.66 4.06 8.17
C GLY A 108 -8.94 3.50 6.77
N VAL A 109 -9.74 4.18 5.95
CA VAL A 109 -10.13 3.76 4.58
C VAL A 109 -9.42 4.58 3.49
N ALA A 110 -8.50 5.46 3.89
CA ALA A 110 -7.83 6.41 3.00
C ALA A 110 -6.42 5.92 2.62
N THR A 111 -6.09 5.98 1.33
CA THR A 111 -4.79 5.57 0.78
C THR A 111 -3.63 6.27 1.50
N GLY A 112 -2.59 5.52 1.90
CA GLY A 112 -1.41 6.05 2.61
C GLY A 112 -1.47 5.99 4.15
N GLY A 113 -2.59 5.54 4.74
CA GLY A 113 -2.75 5.39 6.18
C GLY A 113 -3.22 6.67 6.90
N PRO A 114 -3.47 6.61 8.21
CA PRO A 114 -4.10 7.70 8.96
C PRO A 114 -3.27 9.00 9.01
N LEU A 115 -1.98 8.93 8.67
CA LEU A 115 -1.03 10.05 8.69
C LEU A 115 -0.84 10.72 7.32
N ALA A 116 -1.35 10.11 6.25
CA ALA A 116 -1.21 10.62 4.88
C ALA A 116 -2.21 11.74 4.54
N TRP A 117 -3.06 12.14 5.50
CA TRP A 117 -4.15 13.08 5.27
C TRP A 117 -4.12 14.24 6.25
N GLY A 118 -4.32 15.44 5.70
CA GLY A 118 -4.47 16.71 6.40
C GLY A 118 -5.23 17.69 5.52
N LEU A 119 -5.80 18.75 6.12
CA LEU A 119 -6.64 19.76 5.48
C LEU A 119 -7.98 19.21 4.92
N CYS A 120 -8.48 18.11 5.47
CA CYS A 120 -9.78 17.54 5.11
C CYS A 120 -10.95 18.42 5.54
N TYR A 121 -10.84 18.98 6.74
CA TYR A 121 -11.84 19.85 7.31
C TYR A 121 -11.24 21.24 7.49
N ASN A 122 -11.86 22.24 6.89
CA ASN A 122 -11.52 23.65 7.09
C ASN A 122 -12.23 24.28 8.30
N ARG A 123 -13.15 23.53 8.94
CA ARG A 123 -13.89 23.91 10.13
C ARG A 123 -14.33 22.72 10.98
N GLU A 124 -14.68 22.99 12.23
CA GLU A 124 -15.32 22.04 13.16
C GLU A 124 -16.71 21.63 12.66
N MET A 125 -16.94 20.34 12.44
CA MET A 125 -18.17 19.82 11.84
C MET A 125 -19.36 19.77 12.81
N SER A 126 -19.09 19.55 14.11
CA SER A 126 -20.11 19.43 15.15
C SER A 126 -19.69 20.19 16.42
N PRO A 127 -19.79 21.54 16.43
CA PRO A 127 -19.45 22.35 17.60
C PRO A 127 -20.26 21.94 18.84
N MET A 128 -19.58 21.59 19.93
CA MET A 128 -20.23 21.14 21.16
C MET A 128 -20.73 22.28 22.05
N GLN A 129 -20.35 23.52 21.74
CA GLN A 129 -20.72 24.71 22.50
C GLN A 129 -20.66 25.98 21.64
N SER A 130 -21.24 27.07 22.16
CA SER A 130 -20.99 28.40 21.63
C SER A 130 -19.60 28.87 22.07
N TYR A 131 -18.80 29.31 21.12
CA TYR A 131 -17.45 29.83 21.34
C TYR A 131 -17.44 31.38 21.44
N CYS A 132 -18.51 31.96 21.96
CA CYS A 132 -18.57 33.39 22.28
C CYS A 132 -18.29 33.58 23.78
N ASP A 133 -17.21 34.29 24.11
CA ASP A 133 -16.89 34.69 25.47
C ASP A 133 -17.21 36.18 25.69
N GLU A 134 -18.33 36.43 26.37
CA GLU A 134 -18.84 37.76 26.72
C GLU A 134 -17.92 38.54 27.67
N SER A 135 -16.96 37.88 28.35
CA SER A 135 -15.98 38.58 29.19
C SER A 135 -15.07 39.50 28.37
N TRP A 136 -14.95 39.25 27.06
CA TRP A 136 -14.16 40.04 26.12
C TRP A 136 -14.93 41.15 25.41
N LYS A 137 -16.21 41.39 25.76
CA LYS A 137 -17.09 42.33 25.06
C LYS A 137 -16.57 43.76 24.85
N PHE A 138 -15.64 44.21 25.69
CA PHE A 138 -15.06 45.56 25.59
C PHE A 138 -13.92 45.67 24.58
N LYS A 139 -13.35 44.54 24.16
CA LYS A 139 -12.25 44.51 23.17
C LYS A 139 -12.63 43.73 21.91
N TYR A 140 -13.24 42.55 22.08
CA TYR A 140 -13.66 41.68 21.00
C TYR A 140 -15.11 41.23 21.24
N PRO A 141 -16.10 42.12 21.07
CA PRO A 141 -17.51 41.76 21.23
C PRO A 141 -17.91 40.66 20.25
N CYS A 142 -18.83 39.79 20.69
CA CYS A 142 -19.41 38.79 19.80
C CYS A 142 -20.34 39.46 18.81
N SER A 143 -20.08 39.24 17.53
CA SER A 143 -20.85 39.85 16.45
C SER A 143 -22.16 39.09 16.21
N PRO A 144 -23.29 39.77 15.96
CA PRO A 144 -24.56 39.10 15.70
C PRO A 144 -24.47 38.12 14.52
N GLY A 145 -24.82 36.85 14.75
CA GLY A 145 -24.80 35.80 13.73
C GLY A 145 -23.42 35.20 13.44
N ALA A 146 -22.36 35.69 14.08
CA ALA A 146 -21.01 35.12 13.95
C ALA A 146 -20.83 33.93 14.92
N GLU A 147 -20.24 32.84 14.42
CA GLU A 147 -19.93 31.65 15.21
C GLU A 147 -18.41 31.43 15.23
N TYR A 148 -17.81 31.27 16.42
CA TYR A 148 -16.35 31.24 16.61
C TYR A 148 -15.78 29.83 16.90
N TYR A 149 -16.41 28.79 16.36
CA TYR A 149 -15.88 27.42 16.41
C TYR A 149 -14.56 27.27 15.64
N GLY A 150 -13.91 26.11 15.76
CA GLY A 150 -12.59 25.89 15.17
C GLY A 150 -12.58 26.05 13.65
N ARG A 151 -11.72 26.93 13.11
CA ARG A 151 -11.47 27.07 11.65
C ARG A 151 -10.00 27.24 11.30
N GLY A 152 -9.65 26.83 10.09
CA GLY A 152 -8.32 27.04 9.50
C GLY A 152 -7.36 25.86 9.67
N ALA A 153 -6.16 26.00 9.13
CA ALA A 153 -5.15 24.93 9.07
C ALA A 153 -4.63 24.52 10.47
N LEU A 154 -4.49 25.49 11.37
CA LEU A 154 -4.46 25.26 12.82
C LEU A 154 -5.72 25.92 13.40
N PRO A 155 -6.69 25.14 13.90
CA PRO A 155 -7.98 25.68 14.30
C PRO A 155 -7.89 26.81 15.33
N ILE A 156 -8.53 27.94 15.03
CA ILE A 156 -8.73 29.06 15.96
C ILE A 156 -10.15 29.00 16.51
N TYR A 157 -10.27 29.15 17.83
CA TYR A 157 -11.51 29.14 18.59
C TYR A 157 -11.67 30.45 19.35
N TRP A 158 -12.90 30.83 19.68
CA TRP A 158 -13.25 31.99 20.51
C TRP A 158 -13.12 33.36 19.86
N ASN A 159 -14.13 34.21 20.06
CA ASN A 159 -14.21 35.60 19.59
C ASN A 159 -12.91 36.40 19.80
N PHE A 160 -12.27 36.27 20.96
CA PHE A 160 -11.05 37.02 21.25
C PHE A 160 -9.84 36.58 20.43
N ASN A 161 -9.74 35.31 20.03
CA ASN A 161 -8.65 34.86 19.16
C ASN A 161 -8.93 35.23 17.70
N TYR A 162 -10.19 35.19 17.26
CA TYR A 162 -10.58 35.71 15.95
C TYR A 162 -10.31 37.20 15.84
N GLY A 163 -10.67 37.99 16.86
CA GLY A 163 -10.36 39.42 16.93
C GLY A 163 -8.86 39.72 16.91
N ALA A 164 -8.08 39.02 17.75
CA ALA A 164 -6.63 39.19 17.78
C ALA A 164 -5.94 38.79 16.47
N ALA A 165 -6.33 37.66 15.87
CA ALA A 165 -5.83 37.23 14.56
C ALA A 165 -6.23 38.23 13.47
N GLY A 166 -7.47 38.74 13.52
CA GLY A 166 -7.97 39.73 12.58
C GLY A 166 -7.20 41.05 12.61
N GLU A 167 -6.92 41.58 13.81
CA GLU A 167 -6.06 42.76 13.98
C GLU A 167 -4.65 42.53 13.41
N ALA A 168 -4.04 41.38 13.72
CA ALA A 168 -2.69 41.06 13.28
C ALA A 168 -2.57 40.87 11.76
N LEU A 169 -3.56 40.20 11.16
CA LEU A 169 -3.60 39.91 9.72
C LEU A 169 -4.29 40.99 8.88
N LYS A 170 -4.80 42.04 9.54
CA LYS A 170 -5.59 43.12 8.92
C LYS A 170 -6.80 42.58 8.14
N ALA A 171 -7.50 41.61 8.73
CA ALA A 171 -8.71 41.00 8.19
C ALA A 171 -9.83 41.06 9.25
N ASP A 172 -11.08 41.33 8.85
CA ASP A 172 -12.19 41.42 9.81
C ASP A 172 -12.71 40.04 10.22
N LEU A 173 -11.89 39.31 10.98
CA LEU A 173 -12.19 37.95 11.42
C LEU A 173 -13.16 37.91 12.61
N LEU A 174 -13.37 39.05 13.30
CA LEU A 174 -14.31 39.14 14.41
C LEU A 174 -15.75 39.17 13.92
N ASN A 175 -16.05 39.97 12.88
CA ASN A 175 -17.39 40.00 12.29
C ASN A 175 -17.58 38.94 11.20
N HIS A 176 -16.49 38.53 10.53
CA HIS A 176 -16.52 37.56 9.43
C HIS A 176 -15.57 36.38 9.68
N PRO A 177 -15.82 35.55 10.72
CA PRO A 177 -14.99 34.38 11.01
C PRO A 177 -14.96 33.36 9.85
N GLU A 178 -15.98 33.36 8.99
CA GLU A 178 -16.07 32.52 7.80
C GLU A 178 -14.98 32.81 6.74
N TYR A 179 -14.28 33.95 6.82
CA TYR A 179 -13.18 34.22 5.88
C TYR A 179 -12.02 33.23 6.03
N ILE A 180 -11.80 32.68 7.23
CA ILE A 180 -10.78 31.65 7.47
C ILE A 180 -11.11 30.36 6.70
N GLU A 181 -12.38 29.96 6.60
CA GLU A 181 -12.77 28.75 5.87
C GLU A 181 -12.89 28.96 4.34
N GLN A 182 -12.99 30.22 3.90
CA GLN A 182 -13.16 30.60 2.48
C GLN A 182 -11.86 30.95 1.75
N ASN A 183 -10.77 31.27 2.47
CA ASN A 183 -9.51 31.70 1.88
C ASN A 183 -8.33 30.90 2.45
N ALA A 184 -7.74 30.04 1.62
CA ALA A 184 -6.64 29.16 2.02
C ALA A 184 -5.37 29.90 2.46
N THR A 185 -5.03 31.01 1.79
CA THR A 185 -3.88 31.84 2.18
C THR A 185 -4.11 32.47 3.55
N LEU A 186 -5.30 33.02 3.80
CA LEU A 186 -5.67 33.58 5.11
C LEU A 186 -5.72 32.50 6.20
N ALA A 187 -6.18 31.29 5.88
CA ALA A 187 -6.17 30.15 6.78
C ALA A 187 -4.76 29.76 7.23
N PHE A 188 -3.79 29.74 6.30
CA PHE A 188 -2.38 29.50 6.64
C PHE A 188 -1.74 30.70 7.34
N GLN A 189 -2.07 31.93 6.98
CA GLN A 189 -1.61 33.12 7.71
C GLN A 189 -2.05 33.08 9.17
N ALA A 190 -3.31 32.72 9.43
CA ALA A 190 -3.85 32.54 10.77
C ALA A 190 -3.18 31.39 11.53
N ALA A 191 -2.89 30.28 10.84
CA ALA A 191 -2.18 29.15 11.43
C ALA A 191 -0.72 29.48 11.79
N ILE A 192 0.02 30.13 10.90
CA ILE A 192 1.41 30.54 11.16
C ILE A 192 1.43 31.64 12.22
N TRP A 193 0.50 32.60 12.19
CA TRP A 193 0.34 33.56 13.28
C TRP A 193 0.12 32.86 14.63
N ARG A 194 -0.75 31.86 14.68
CA ARG A 194 -1.01 31.05 15.89
C ARG A 194 0.23 30.30 16.38
N TRP A 195 1.08 29.82 15.45
CA TRP A 195 2.35 29.16 15.76
C TRP A 195 3.40 30.12 16.31
N MET A 196 3.48 31.32 15.73
CA MET A 196 4.46 32.36 16.05
C MET A 196 4.08 33.25 17.24
N THR A 197 2.80 33.24 17.67
CA THR A 197 2.29 34.22 18.65
C THR A 197 1.95 33.57 20.00
N PRO A 198 2.46 34.09 21.12
CA PRO A 198 2.07 33.63 22.45
C PRO A 198 0.66 34.10 22.82
N ILE A 199 -0.18 33.19 23.32
CA ILE A 199 -1.56 33.49 23.74
C ILE A 199 -1.60 34.41 24.97
N LYS A 200 -0.63 34.22 25.87
CA LYS A 200 -0.49 34.99 27.10
C LYS A 200 0.93 35.51 27.20
N ARG A 201 1.08 36.72 27.75
CA ARG A 201 2.38 37.40 27.90
C ARG A 201 3.44 36.60 28.65
N ALA A 202 3.04 35.68 29.53
CA ALA A 202 3.93 34.83 30.31
C ALA A 202 4.22 33.46 29.66
N GLN A 203 3.72 33.21 28.44
CA GLN A 203 3.90 31.95 27.72
C GLN A 203 4.76 32.20 26.47
N PRO A 204 5.58 31.22 26.06
CA PRO A 204 6.26 31.27 24.76
C PRO A 204 5.29 30.99 23.60
N SER A 205 5.72 31.26 22.36
CA SER A 205 5.06 30.74 21.16
C SER A 205 5.48 29.30 20.88
N ALA A 206 4.76 28.59 20.00
CA ALA A 206 5.17 27.25 19.57
C ALA A 206 6.49 27.31 18.78
N HIS A 207 6.68 28.35 17.98
CA HIS A 207 7.95 28.67 17.32
C HIS A 207 9.11 28.78 18.33
N ASP A 208 9.00 29.67 19.32
CA ASP A 208 10.08 29.92 20.28
C ASP A 208 10.43 28.68 21.11
N ILE A 209 9.45 27.84 21.41
CA ILE A 209 9.68 26.53 22.04
C ILE A 209 10.51 25.65 21.11
N PHE A 210 10.04 25.46 19.87
CA PHE A 210 10.57 24.43 18.99
C PHE A 210 11.99 24.76 18.49
N VAL A 211 12.25 26.01 18.14
CA VAL A 211 13.58 26.45 17.67
C VAL A 211 14.55 26.75 18.82
N GLY A 212 14.09 26.68 20.07
CA GLY A 212 14.92 26.83 21.26
C GLY A 212 15.21 28.26 21.71
N ASN A 213 14.46 29.26 21.22
CA ASN A 213 14.58 30.66 21.66
C ASN A 213 14.04 30.86 23.09
N TRP A 214 13.05 30.07 23.48
CA TRP A 214 12.48 30.12 24.82
C TRP A 214 13.38 29.40 25.84
N LYS A 215 13.69 30.09 26.94
CA LYS A 215 14.40 29.53 28.09
C LYS A 215 13.39 29.17 29.19
N PRO A 216 13.21 27.88 29.52
CA PRO A 216 12.30 27.45 30.58
C PRO A 216 12.67 28.06 31.93
N THR A 217 11.68 28.52 32.69
CA THR A 217 11.89 28.94 34.08
C THR A 217 12.01 27.71 34.99
N LYS A 218 12.43 27.93 36.25
CA LYS A 218 12.44 26.86 37.25
C LYS A 218 11.07 26.18 37.41
N ASN A 219 9.98 26.93 37.29
CA ASN A 219 8.63 26.38 37.37
C ASN A 219 8.28 25.50 36.16
N ASP A 220 8.79 25.84 34.98
CA ASP A 220 8.62 25.06 33.76
C ASP A 220 9.37 23.73 33.85
N THR A 221 10.63 23.75 34.29
CA THR A 221 11.42 22.53 34.52
C THR A 221 10.76 21.62 35.56
N LEU A 222 10.27 22.17 36.67
CA LEU A 222 9.51 21.42 37.69
C LEU A 222 8.18 20.86 37.15
N SER A 223 7.65 21.48 36.11
CA SER A 223 6.45 21.06 35.39
C SER A 223 6.75 20.17 34.19
N LYS A 224 8.02 19.72 34.03
CA LYS A 224 8.53 18.91 32.90
C LYS A 224 8.41 19.59 31.53
N ARG A 225 8.32 20.91 31.47
CA ARG A 225 8.27 21.68 30.22
C ARG A 225 9.67 22.10 29.79
N GLY A 226 9.93 22.04 28.49
CA GLY A 226 11.23 22.35 27.87
C GLY A 226 11.10 22.76 26.40
N PRO A 227 12.20 23.14 25.72
CA PRO A 227 12.18 23.48 24.30
C PRO A 227 12.03 22.21 23.44
N THR A 228 10.83 21.62 23.43
CA THR A 228 10.55 20.29 22.88
C THR A 228 9.25 20.26 22.07
N PHE A 229 9.09 19.28 21.18
CA PHE A 229 7.84 19.07 20.44
C PHE A 229 6.65 18.82 21.37
N GLY A 230 6.85 18.11 22.48
CA GLY A 230 5.82 17.96 23.51
C GLY A 230 5.30 19.31 24.01
N SER A 231 6.19 20.28 24.21
CA SER A 231 5.81 21.59 24.74
C SER A 231 5.05 22.46 23.72
N THR A 232 5.20 22.21 22.40
CA THR A 232 4.36 22.87 21.38
C THR A 232 2.90 22.39 21.46
N MET A 233 2.66 21.10 21.71
CA MET A 233 1.32 20.58 22.00
C MET A 233 0.72 21.21 23.26
N ASN A 234 1.53 21.41 24.30
CA ASN A 234 1.10 22.01 25.56
C ASN A 234 0.65 23.47 25.39
N VAL A 235 1.38 24.28 24.62
CA VAL A 235 0.98 25.68 24.41
C VAL A 235 -0.20 25.82 23.43
N LEU A 236 -0.36 24.88 22.49
CA LEU A 236 -1.43 24.94 21.49
C LEU A 236 -2.76 24.37 22.02
N TYR A 237 -2.71 23.30 22.81
CA TYR A 237 -3.91 22.52 23.21
C TYR A 237 -4.06 22.37 24.73
N GLY A 238 -3.03 22.71 25.51
CA GLY A 238 -3.11 22.79 26.97
C GLY A 238 -3.55 21.49 27.64
N GLU A 239 -4.48 21.61 28.58
CA GLU A 239 -4.95 20.49 29.39
C GLU A 239 -5.73 19.44 28.59
N TYR A 240 -6.25 19.76 27.40
CA TYR A 240 -6.93 18.77 26.55
C TYR A 240 -5.98 17.70 26.00
N THR A 241 -4.67 17.96 25.97
CA THR A 241 -3.68 17.05 25.38
C THR A 241 -2.57 16.66 26.35
N CYS A 242 -2.19 17.52 27.28
CA CYS A 242 -1.00 17.35 28.11
C CYS A 242 -1.31 17.14 29.59
N GLY A 243 -0.43 16.41 30.30
CA GLY A 243 -0.58 16.13 31.73
C GLY A 243 -1.59 15.03 32.08
N GLN A 244 -2.03 14.27 31.08
CA GLN A 244 -3.03 13.19 31.21
C GLN A 244 -2.45 11.79 30.92
N GLY A 245 -1.13 11.66 30.80
CA GLY A 245 -0.50 10.41 30.34
C GLY A 245 -0.54 10.27 28.80
N SER A 246 -0.29 9.06 28.30
CA SER A 246 -0.35 8.77 26.86
C SER A 246 -1.80 8.64 26.42
N ILE A 247 -2.23 9.53 25.51
CA ILE A 247 -3.61 9.58 24.99
C ILE A 247 -3.61 9.74 23.47
N ASP A 248 -4.65 9.23 22.83
CA ASP A 248 -4.74 9.19 21.36
C ASP A 248 -4.61 10.55 20.66
N PRO A 249 -5.22 11.66 21.15
CA PRO A 249 -5.05 12.96 20.53
C PRO A 249 -3.59 13.42 20.48
N MET A 250 -2.80 13.10 21.52
CA MET A 250 -1.38 13.42 21.58
C MET A 250 -0.58 12.53 20.63
N ASN A 251 -0.80 11.21 20.70
CA ASN A 251 -0.10 10.24 19.86
C ASN A 251 -0.37 10.49 18.38
N ASN A 252 -1.58 10.91 18.02
CA ASN A 252 -1.92 11.29 16.65
C ASN A 252 -1.07 12.47 16.15
N ILE A 253 -0.84 13.50 16.97
CA ILE A 253 0.00 14.65 16.62
C ILE A 253 1.46 14.22 16.46
N ILE A 254 1.97 13.39 17.38
CA ILE A 254 3.33 12.84 17.33
C ILE A 254 3.53 12.03 16.05
N SER A 255 2.59 11.13 15.73
CA SER A 255 2.68 10.30 14.54
C SER A 255 2.72 11.12 13.24
N HIS A 256 1.94 12.21 13.15
CA HIS A 256 2.01 13.10 11.98
C HIS A 256 3.35 13.83 11.90
N TYR A 257 3.93 14.28 13.02
CA TYR A 257 5.26 14.90 13.02
C TYR A 257 6.33 13.92 12.54
N LEU A 258 6.33 12.69 13.05
CA LEU A 258 7.26 11.64 12.60
C LEU A 258 7.10 11.34 11.10
N TYR A 259 5.85 11.32 10.61
CA TYR A 259 5.57 11.14 9.19
C TYR A 259 6.16 12.26 8.32
N PHE A 260 6.02 13.53 8.73
CA PHE A 260 6.62 14.64 7.97
C PHE A 260 8.15 14.67 8.04
N LEU A 261 8.76 14.19 9.13
CA LEU A 261 10.22 14.02 9.19
C LEU A 261 10.71 12.99 8.17
N ASP A 262 9.98 11.87 8.02
CA ASP A 262 10.28 10.86 7.00
C ASP A 262 10.13 11.43 5.58
N LEU A 263 9.04 12.15 5.30
CA LEU A 263 8.81 12.77 3.98
C LEU A 263 9.87 13.81 3.61
N MET A 264 10.42 14.53 4.60
CA MET A 264 11.50 15.50 4.38
C MET A 264 12.90 14.88 4.29
N GLY A 265 13.00 13.55 4.43
CA GLY A 265 14.27 12.82 4.42
C GLY A 265 15.15 13.11 5.64
N ILE A 266 14.56 13.56 6.74
CA ILE A 266 15.25 13.79 8.02
C ILE A 266 15.31 12.50 8.84
N GLY A 267 14.23 11.70 8.84
CA GLY A 267 14.13 10.47 9.62
C GLY A 267 13.65 10.69 11.07
N ARG A 268 13.12 9.63 11.68
CA ARG A 268 12.49 9.67 13.02
C ARG A 268 13.49 9.77 14.15
N GLU A 269 14.72 9.32 13.93
CA GLU A 269 15.83 9.39 14.88
C GLU A 269 16.16 10.83 15.28
N ASP A 270 15.92 11.78 14.37
CA ASP A 270 16.11 13.20 14.59
C ASP A 270 14.94 13.85 15.35
N ALA A 271 13.86 13.13 15.60
CA ALA A 271 12.69 13.66 16.29
C ALA A 271 12.97 13.93 17.80
N GLY A 272 13.98 13.28 18.37
CA GLY A 272 14.34 13.33 19.78
C GLY A 272 13.74 12.15 20.58
N PRO A 273 14.19 11.95 21.83
CA PRO A 273 13.67 10.89 22.68
C PRO A 273 12.19 11.13 23.05
N ASN A 274 11.51 10.07 23.49
CA ASN A 274 10.06 10.10 23.69
C ASN A 274 9.58 11.14 24.72
N ASP A 275 10.40 11.45 25.72
CA ASP A 275 10.14 12.48 26.72
C ASP A 275 10.21 13.92 26.16
N GLU A 276 10.89 14.12 25.03
CA GLU A 276 10.89 15.38 24.28
C GLU A 276 9.74 15.44 23.25
N LEU A 277 9.35 14.30 22.68
CA LEU A 277 8.23 14.20 21.75
C LEU A 277 6.86 14.32 22.43
N SER A 278 6.75 13.76 23.65
CA SER A 278 5.50 13.66 24.37
C SER A 278 5.26 14.84 25.32
N CYS A 279 4.00 15.16 25.56
CA CYS A 279 3.59 16.06 26.64
C CYS A 279 2.81 15.35 27.78
N ALA A 280 2.82 14.02 27.79
CA ALA A 280 2.07 13.17 28.72
C ALA A 280 2.25 13.56 30.18
N GLU A 281 3.50 13.87 30.57
CA GLU A 281 3.86 14.19 31.95
C GLU A 281 4.02 15.70 32.22
N GLN A 282 3.82 16.53 31.20
CA GLN A 282 3.95 17.97 31.33
C GLN A 282 2.72 18.57 31.99
N LYS A 283 2.89 19.43 33.01
CA LYS A 283 1.74 20.17 33.53
C LYS A 283 1.27 21.21 32.49
N PRO A 284 -0.05 21.36 32.26
CA PRO A 284 -0.58 22.38 31.37
C PRO A 284 -0.14 23.79 31.78
N PHE A 285 0.08 24.67 30.80
CA PHE A 285 0.38 26.08 31.08
C PHE A 285 -0.79 26.84 31.74
N ASN A 286 -2.04 26.41 31.47
CA ASN A 286 -3.27 27.03 31.96
C ASN A 286 -4.26 25.94 32.45
N PRO A 287 -4.02 25.29 33.60
CA PRO A 287 -4.94 24.27 34.10
C PRO A 287 -6.26 24.90 34.54
N SER A 288 -7.39 24.27 34.22
CA SER A 288 -8.70 24.65 34.74
C SER A 288 -8.73 24.51 36.26
N THR A 289 -9.04 25.59 36.96
CA THR A 289 -9.19 25.57 38.42
C THR A 289 -10.49 24.84 38.79
N VAL A 290 -10.43 23.53 38.97
CA VAL A 290 -11.46 22.78 39.71
C VAL A 290 -10.92 22.49 41.11
N PRO A 291 -11.65 22.82 42.20
CA PRO A 291 -11.17 22.58 43.57
C PRO A 291 -11.02 21.07 43.82
N SER A 292 -9.86 20.67 44.32
CA SER A 292 -9.57 19.28 44.68
C SER A 292 -10.52 18.79 45.79
N SER A 293 -11.46 17.91 45.46
CA SER A 293 -12.17 17.12 46.46
C SER A 293 -11.29 15.96 46.91
N SER A 294 -10.77 16.07 48.13
CA SER A 294 -10.17 14.99 48.89
C SER A 294 -11.14 13.83 49.09
N SER A 295 -10.72 12.60 48.79
CA SER A 295 -11.24 11.42 49.50
C SER A 295 -10.15 10.35 49.61
N SER A 296 -9.64 10.28 50.83
CA SER A 296 -8.80 9.25 51.42
C SER A 296 -9.34 7.83 51.27
N HIS A 297 -8.50 6.88 50.88
CA HIS A 297 -8.55 5.53 51.44
C HIS A 297 -7.15 5.03 51.84
N VAL A 298 -7.04 4.78 53.14
CA VAL A 298 -5.86 4.33 53.88
C VAL A 298 -5.77 2.81 53.81
N GLY A 299 -4.57 2.29 53.54
CA GLY A 299 -4.25 0.87 53.63
C GLY A 299 -2.75 0.65 53.86
N ARG A 300 -2.33 0.66 55.13
CA ARG A 300 -0.97 0.39 55.65
C ARG A 300 -0.30 -0.87 55.06
N ARG A 301 1.02 -0.80 54.83
CA ARG A 301 2.01 -1.73 55.43
C ARG A 301 3.48 -1.26 55.31
N LYS A 302 4.05 -0.96 56.49
CA LYS A 302 5.43 -1.11 57.02
C LYS A 302 6.65 -0.94 56.09
N LYS A 303 7.43 0.12 56.37
CA LYS A 303 8.89 0.20 56.16
C LYS A 303 9.62 -0.69 57.17
N MET A 304 10.67 -1.36 56.73
CA MET A 304 11.75 -1.85 57.60
C MET A 304 13.08 -1.66 56.87
N THR A 305 13.95 -0.87 57.48
CA THR A 305 15.34 -0.60 57.10
C THR A 305 16.26 -1.60 57.81
N LEU A 306 17.35 -2.04 57.16
CA LEU A 306 18.65 -2.22 57.84
C LEU A 306 19.83 -2.31 56.86
N SER A 307 20.92 -1.66 57.27
CA SER A 307 22.21 -1.46 56.60
C SER A 307 23.22 -2.60 56.84
N ILE A 308 24.45 -2.44 56.30
CA ILE A 308 25.81 -2.89 56.77
C ILE A 308 26.54 -3.71 55.67
N VAL A 309 27.85 -3.65 55.36
CA VAL A 309 29.06 -2.82 55.62
C VAL A 309 30.13 -3.33 54.60
N SER A 310 31.12 -2.51 54.23
CA SER A 310 32.31 -2.89 53.43
C SER A 310 33.57 -3.15 54.29
N PHE A 311 34.58 -3.79 53.65
CA PHE A 311 36.07 -3.78 53.86
C PHE A 311 36.79 -5.12 54.22
N PRO A 312 38.10 -5.29 53.88
CA PRO A 312 38.66 -6.36 53.02
C PRO A 312 39.64 -7.30 53.76
N ILE A 313 40.35 -8.21 53.07
CA ILE A 313 41.76 -8.63 53.36
C ILE A 313 42.32 -9.53 52.23
N CYS A 314 43.64 -9.40 52.05
CA CYS A 314 44.58 -9.98 51.09
C CYS A 314 45.10 -11.40 51.48
N GLY A 315 45.61 -12.20 50.53
CA GLY A 315 46.57 -13.29 50.87
C GLY A 315 46.70 -14.52 49.96
N ARG A 316 47.59 -14.41 48.94
CA ARG A 316 48.56 -15.36 48.34
C ARG A 316 48.47 -16.92 48.44
N PHE A 317 48.64 -17.53 47.26
CA PHE A 317 49.49 -18.69 46.84
C PHE A 317 49.45 -20.03 47.59
N THR A 318 49.18 -21.11 46.83
CA THR A 318 50.06 -22.29 46.69
C THR A 318 49.80 -23.06 45.39
N LEU A 319 50.85 -23.69 44.90
CA LEU A 319 51.08 -24.26 43.57
C LEU A 319 51.39 -25.76 43.76
N ILE A 320 50.69 -26.69 43.10
CA ILE A 320 51.20 -28.06 42.88
C ILE A 320 50.80 -28.56 41.48
N TRP A 321 51.84 -28.94 40.75
CA TRP A 321 51.88 -29.60 39.44
C TRP A 321 51.51 -31.09 39.52
N PHE A 322 50.93 -31.64 38.45
CA PHE A 322 51.38 -32.93 37.89
C PHE A 322 51.09 -33.02 36.38
N LEU A 323 52.13 -33.48 35.67
CA LEU A 323 52.25 -33.67 34.22
C LEU A 323 51.47 -34.89 33.70
N THR A 324 50.93 -34.79 32.49
CA THR A 324 51.14 -35.77 31.41
C THR A 324 51.20 -35.05 30.05
N ALA A 325 52.33 -35.21 29.35
CA ALA A 325 52.51 -34.92 27.92
C ALA A 325 52.14 -36.21 27.13
N LEU A 326 51.57 -36.15 25.93
CA LEU A 326 52.33 -36.03 24.67
C LEU A 326 51.40 -35.90 23.43
N VAL A 327 51.76 -34.94 22.56
CA VAL A 327 51.68 -34.92 21.07
C VAL A 327 50.29 -34.73 20.41
N SER A 328 50.07 -33.91 19.39
CA SER A 328 50.50 -32.55 19.00
C SER A 328 49.70 -32.18 17.73
N VAL A 329 48.94 -31.08 17.73
CA VAL A 329 48.71 -30.25 16.52
C VAL A 329 48.76 -28.81 16.97
N SER A 330 49.78 -28.09 16.49
CA SER A 330 49.99 -26.67 16.74
C SER A 330 48.97 -25.83 15.99
N CYS A 331 48.06 -25.17 16.71
CA CYS A 331 47.36 -23.99 16.21
C CYS A 331 48.12 -22.75 16.69
N ASN A 332 48.97 -22.18 15.82
CA ASN A 332 49.45 -20.81 16.03
C ASN A 332 48.22 -19.89 16.04
N PRO A 333 48.11 -18.93 16.97
CA PRO A 333 47.29 -17.75 16.74
C PRO A 333 48.01 -16.96 15.64
N GLY A 334 47.66 -17.25 14.39
CA GLY A 334 48.03 -16.43 13.25
C GLY A 334 47.41 -15.06 13.46
N VAL A 335 48.19 -14.13 14.00
CA VAL A 335 47.92 -12.71 13.83
C VAL A 335 47.97 -12.49 12.33
N PHE A 336 46.80 -12.34 11.72
CA PHE A 336 46.71 -11.85 10.35
C PHE A 336 47.30 -10.45 10.35
N ASN A 337 48.54 -10.36 9.88
CA ASN A 337 49.12 -9.09 9.52
C ASN A 337 48.45 -8.69 8.20
N VAL A 338 47.31 -8.03 8.29
CA VAL A 338 46.59 -7.49 7.13
C VAL A 338 47.44 -6.37 6.55
N LYS A 339 48.34 -6.73 5.62
CA LYS A 339 48.93 -5.77 4.71
C LYS A 339 47.81 -5.27 3.81
N TYR A 340 47.34 -4.06 4.08
CA TYR A 340 46.49 -3.31 3.16
C TYR A 340 47.14 -3.32 1.77
N ARG A 341 46.51 -4.02 0.81
CA ARG A 341 46.95 -4.08 -0.59
C ARG A 341 46.44 -2.89 -1.41
N TYR A 342 46.15 -1.77 -0.76
CA TYR A 342 45.88 -0.50 -1.43
C TYR A 342 46.52 0.61 -0.59
N PRO A 343 47.30 1.52 -1.20
CA PRO A 343 47.83 2.69 -0.49
C PRO A 343 46.64 3.45 0.09
N ARG A 344 46.79 3.95 1.33
CA ARG A 344 45.79 4.77 2.03
C ARG A 344 45.26 5.85 1.08
N LEU A 345 44.11 5.59 0.47
CA LEU A 345 43.31 6.65 -0.14
C LEU A 345 42.74 7.44 1.04
N GLN A 346 43.23 8.67 1.21
CA GLN A 346 42.56 9.71 1.96
C GLN A 346 41.21 10.00 1.30
N GLY A 347 40.23 9.12 1.52
CA GLY A 347 38.83 9.37 1.20
C GLY A 347 38.14 9.92 2.44
N SER A 348 37.42 11.02 2.31
CA SER A 348 36.57 11.50 3.41
C SER A 348 35.50 10.46 3.75
N LEU A 349 34.90 10.54 4.94
CA LEU A 349 33.77 9.71 5.34
C LEU A 349 32.66 9.67 4.27
N THR A 350 32.51 10.76 3.51
CA THR A 350 31.61 10.88 2.35
C THR A 350 31.95 9.90 1.23
N ALA A 351 33.22 9.67 0.91
CA ALA A 351 33.62 8.72 -0.13
C ALA A 351 33.42 7.26 0.31
N LEU A 352 33.55 6.98 1.61
CA LEU A 352 33.22 5.69 2.21
C LEU A 352 31.70 5.47 2.27
N LYS A 353 30.92 6.51 2.60
CA LYS A 353 29.45 6.48 2.52
C LYS A 353 28.98 6.29 1.09
N GLU A 354 29.51 7.03 0.11
CA GLU A 354 29.19 6.80 -1.31
C GLU A 354 29.61 5.41 -1.81
N HIS A 355 30.64 4.79 -1.20
CA HIS A 355 31.01 3.41 -1.50
C HIS A 355 30.02 2.41 -0.86
N ASP A 356 29.56 2.66 0.37
CA ASP A 356 28.56 1.84 1.06
C ASP A 356 27.15 2.03 0.46
N ASP A 357 26.77 3.23 0.04
CA ASP A 357 25.55 3.55 -0.71
C ASP A 357 25.56 2.85 -2.09
N ARG A 358 26.73 2.76 -2.73
CA ARG A 358 26.94 1.93 -3.94
C ARG A 358 26.89 0.43 -3.66
N ARG A 359 27.14 -0.01 -2.42
CA ARG A 359 27.03 -1.40 -1.97
C ARG A 359 25.60 -1.77 -1.54
N GLN A 360 24.84 -0.79 -1.06
CA GLN A 360 23.43 -0.86 -0.69
C GLN A 360 22.50 -0.33 -1.80
N LEU A 361 22.91 -0.40 -3.07
CA LEU A 361 22.01 -0.11 -4.18
C LEU A 361 20.74 -0.96 -4.03
N THR A 362 19.63 -0.25 -3.83
CA THR A 362 18.26 -0.74 -3.80
C THR A 362 18.07 -1.70 -4.98
N ILE A 363 17.98 -3.00 -4.72
CA ILE A 363 17.71 -3.99 -5.77
C ILE A 363 16.28 -3.70 -6.22
N LEU A 364 16.10 -2.96 -7.31
CA LEU A 364 14.82 -2.78 -8.00
C LEU A 364 14.78 -3.61 -9.28
N ALA A 365 15.35 -4.82 -9.20
CA ALA A 365 15.31 -5.77 -10.29
C ALA A 365 13.86 -6.23 -10.53
N GLY A 366 13.53 -6.52 -11.78
CA GLY A 366 12.26 -7.20 -12.08
C GLY A 366 12.20 -8.58 -11.42
N ILE A 367 11.01 -9.07 -11.11
CA ILE A 367 10.79 -10.47 -10.70
C ILE A 367 10.03 -11.17 -11.81
N ASP A 368 10.41 -12.41 -12.07
CA ASP A 368 9.71 -13.37 -12.91
C ASP A 368 9.14 -14.46 -12.00
N LEU A 369 7.82 -14.61 -11.90
CA LEU A 369 7.19 -15.66 -11.10
C LEU A 369 6.75 -16.81 -12.03
N PRO A 370 7.33 -18.01 -11.91
CA PRO A 370 6.93 -19.15 -12.73
C PRO A 370 5.45 -19.48 -12.49
N LEU A 371 4.65 -19.47 -13.56
CA LEU A 371 3.24 -19.81 -13.55
C LEU A 371 2.96 -21.24 -14.02
N GLY A 372 1.96 -21.87 -13.40
CA GLY A 372 1.29 -23.08 -13.85
C GLY A 372 -0.23 -22.93 -13.76
N GLY A 373 -0.95 -24.03 -14.00
CA GLY A 373 -2.42 -24.05 -13.96
C GLY A 373 -3.09 -23.63 -15.27
N THR A 374 -4.41 -23.50 -15.25
CA THR A 374 -5.26 -23.21 -16.41
C THR A 374 -6.56 -22.53 -15.98
N GLY A 375 -6.98 -21.49 -16.70
CA GLY A 375 -8.25 -20.79 -16.47
C GLY A 375 -9.48 -21.50 -17.03
N ARG A 376 -9.39 -22.80 -17.32
CA ARG A 376 -10.49 -23.59 -17.89
C ARG A 376 -11.43 -24.12 -16.82
N PRO A 377 -12.74 -23.78 -16.86
CA PRO A 377 -13.70 -24.22 -15.83
C PRO A 377 -14.05 -25.72 -15.89
N ASP A 378 -13.72 -26.42 -16.98
CA ASP A 378 -13.88 -27.87 -17.13
C ASP A 378 -12.79 -28.70 -16.42
N ILE A 379 -11.82 -28.01 -15.80
CA ILE A 379 -10.75 -28.55 -14.96
C ILE A 379 -10.58 -27.57 -13.76
N PRO A 380 -9.48 -27.53 -12.97
CA PRO A 380 -9.41 -26.74 -11.73
C PRO A 380 -9.64 -25.24 -11.84
N GLY A 381 -9.59 -24.66 -13.05
CA GLY A 381 -9.92 -23.26 -13.27
C GLY A 381 -9.07 -22.25 -12.49
N LEU A 382 -7.79 -22.54 -12.24
CA LEU A 382 -6.91 -21.65 -11.46
C LEU A 382 -5.50 -21.57 -12.03
N TYR A 383 -4.83 -20.45 -11.74
CA TYR A 383 -3.39 -20.28 -11.98
C TYR A 383 -2.63 -20.22 -10.65
N TYR A 384 -1.44 -20.81 -10.62
CA TYR A 384 -0.59 -20.83 -9.45
C TYR A 384 0.86 -20.48 -9.79
N ALA A 385 1.56 -19.92 -8.81
CA ALA A 385 2.97 -19.61 -8.87
C ALA A 385 3.78 -20.52 -7.96
N LYS A 386 5.06 -20.72 -8.28
CA LYS A 386 6.03 -21.39 -7.40
C LYS A 386 6.91 -20.36 -6.69
N ILE A 387 6.96 -20.42 -5.37
CA ILE A 387 7.83 -19.58 -4.53
C ILE A 387 8.60 -20.43 -3.52
N GLY A 388 9.70 -19.89 -2.98
CA GLY A 388 10.41 -20.49 -1.84
C GLY A 388 10.06 -19.78 -0.53
N ILE A 389 9.96 -20.50 0.58
CA ILE A 389 9.80 -19.90 1.92
C ILE A 389 10.78 -20.55 2.91
N GLY A 390 11.43 -19.73 3.73
CA GLY A 390 12.26 -20.14 4.85
C GLY A 390 13.75 -20.22 4.57
N THR A 391 14.51 -20.54 5.63
CA THR A 391 15.96 -20.80 5.56
C THR A 391 16.27 -22.12 6.28
N PRO A 392 16.65 -23.22 5.58
CA PRO A 392 16.71 -23.34 4.12
C PRO A 392 15.32 -23.26 3.46
N ALA A 393 15.28 -22.79 2.22
CA ALA A 393 14.00 -22.58 1.53
C ALA A 393 13.35 -23.88 1.07
N LYS A 394 12.04 -23.98 1.27
CA LYS A 394 11.17 -25.02 0.70
C LYS A 394 10.27 -24.44 -0.37
N SER A 395 9.92 -25.25 -1.37
CA SER A 395 9.03 -24.83 -2.46
C SER A 395 7.57 -24.90 -2.05
N TYR A 396 6.80 -23.89 -2.42
CA TYR A 396 5.35 -23.81 -2.24
C TYR A 396 4.68 -23.43 -3.56
N TYR A 397 3.56 -24.06 -3.86
CA TYR A 397 2.70 -23.76 -5.00
C TYR A 397 1.45 -23.04 -4.51
N VAL A 398 1.31 -21.78 -4.89
CA VAL A 398 0.31 -20.88 -4.32
C VAL A 398 -0.53 -20.25 -5.42
N GLN A 399 -1.85 -20.20 -5.22
CA GLN A 399 -2.77 -19.60 -6.20
C GLN A 399 -2.46 -18.11 -6.35
N VAL A 400 -2.43 -17.61 -7.58
CA VAL A 400 -2.22 -16.18 -7.83
C VAL A 400 -3.56 -15.45 -7.78
N ASP A 401 -3.74 -14.62 -6.76
CA ASP A 401 -5.03 -14.01 -6.46
C ASP A 401 -4.90 -12.49 -6.35
N THR A 402 -5.35 -11.75 -7.37
CA THR A 402 -5.41 -10.27 -7.31
C THR A 402 -6.63 -9.75 -6.54
N GLY A 403 -7.57 -10.62 -6.20
CA GLY A 403 -8.80 -10.32 -5.46
C GLY A 403 -8.61 -10.27 -3.95
N SER A 404 -7.54 -10.85 -3.40
CA SER A 404 -7.22 -10.79 -1.96
C SER A 404 -5.86 -10.18 -1.66
N ASP A 405 -5.72 -9.61 -0.46
CA ASP A 405 -4.50 -8.93 -0.02
C ASP A 405 -3.48 -9.88 0.62
N ILE A 406 -3.92 -10.85 1.42
CA ILE A 406 -3.03 -11.64 2.29
C ILE A 406 -2.45 -12.84 1.53
N MET A 407 -1.12 -12.93 1.50
CA MET A 407 -0.45 -14.21 1.22
C MET A 407 -0.60 -15.12 2.44
N TRP A 408 -0.95 -16.39 2.23
CA TRP A 408 -0.95 -17.41 3.29
C TRP A 408 -0.58 -18.79 2.75
N VAL A 409 -0.06 -19.64 3.64
CA VAL A 409 0.22 -21.06 3.36
C VAL A 409 -0.28 -21.96 4.49
N ASN A 410 -0.60 -23.20 4.14
CA ASN A 410 -1.03 -24.22 5.09
C ASN A 410 0.11 -24.57 6.06
N CYS A 411 -0.16 -24.51 7.36
CA CYS A 411 0.84 -24.78 8.38
C CYS A 411 0.72 -26.17 8.99
N ILE A 412 1.81 -26.67 9.57
CA ILE A 412 1.90 -28.03 10.11
C ILE A 412 0.85 -28.32 11.20
N GLN A 413 0.40 -27.30 11.94
CA GLN A 413 -0.64 -27.43 12.96
C GLN A 413 -2.05 -27.61 12.37
N CYS A 414 -2.22 -27.42 11.06
CA CYS A 414 -3.51 -27.51 10.41
C CYS A 414 -3.99 -28.96 10.28
N LYS A 415 -5.11 -29.24 10.94
CA LYS A 415 -5.72 -30.58 10.98
C LYS A 415 -6.67 -30.86 9.82
N GLN A 416 -7.33 -29.82 9.31
CA GLN A 416 -8.35 -29.90 8.25
C GLN A 416 -7.83 -29.33 6.92
N CYS A 417 -6.51 -29.20 6.76
CA CYS A 417 -5.90 -28.77 5.51
C CYS A 417 -5.71 -29.96 4.55
N PRO A 418 -5.80 -29.73 3.24
CA PRO A 418 -5.41 -30.70 2.23
C PRO A 418 -4.00 -31.26 2.47
N ARG A 419 -3.84 -32.55 2.18
CA ARG A 419 -2.56 -33.27 2.30
C ARG A 419 -2.12 -33.90 0.97
N ARG A 420 -2.98 -33.82 -0.05
CA ARG A 420 -2.78 -34.36 -1.39
C ARG A 420 -3.43 -33.40 -2.37
N SER A 421 -2.92 -33.41 -3.59
CA SER A 421 -3.47 -32.66 -4.71
C SER A 421 -3.53 -33.55 -5.94
N THR A 422 -4.66 -33.55 -6.64
CA THR A 422 -4.84 -34.18 -7.95
C THR A 422 -4.15 -33.40 -9.07
N LEU A 423 -3.65 -32.19 -8.76
CA LEU A 423 -2.81 -31.39 -9.64
C LEU A 423 -1.39 -31.94 -9.79
N GLY A 424 -1.08 -33.13 -9.27
CA GLY A 424 0.27 -33.72 -9.33
C GLY A 424 1.33 -32.93 -8.56
N ILE A 425 0.90 -32.07 -7.64
CA ILE A 425 1.76 -31.26 -6.78
C ILE A 425 1.91 -31.94 -5.43
N GLU A 426 3.14 -32.07 -4.95
CA GLU A 426 3.42 -32.46 -3.57
C GLU A 426 3.22 -31.26 -2.64
N LEU A 427 2.18 -31.33 -1.81
CA LEU A 427 1.84 -30.25 -0.88
C LEU A 427 2.84 -30.16 0.27
N THR A 428 3.33 -28.96 0.52
CA THR A 428 4.26 -28.60 1.58
C THR A 428 3.55 -27.82 2.68
N LEU A 429 3.66 -28.30 3.92
CA LEU A 429 3.17 -27.56 5.08
C LEU A 429 4.29 -26.72 5.69
N TYR A 430 4.01 -25.46 5.95
CA TYR A 430 4.95 -24.57 6.60
C TYR A 430 5.13 -24.95 8.07
N ASN A 431 6.40 -25.08 8.48
CA ASN A 431 6.81 -25.30 9.86
C ASN A 431 7.83 -24.24 10.23
N ILE A 432 7.45 -23.34 11.15
CA ILE A 432 8.32 -22.27 11.63
C ILE A 432 9.58 -22.81 12.31
N ASP A 433 9.50 -23.96 12.98
CA ASP A 433 10.62 -24.56 13.72
C ASP A 433 11.69 -25.15 12.78
N GLU A 434 11.37 -25.31 11.49
CA GLU A 434 12.29 -25.81 10.47
C GLU A 434 12.92 -24.67 9.64
N SER A 435 12.62 -23.41 9.97
CA SER A 435 13.17 -22.23 9.31
C SER A 435 13.96 -21.36 10.27
N ASP A 436 15.27 -21.22 10.04
CA ASP A 436 16.16 -20.38 10.84
C ASP A 436 15.79 -18.88 10.77
N SER A 437 15.04 -18.48 9.73
CA SER A 437 14.57 -17.10 9.53
C SER A 437 13.12 -16.86 9.96
N GLY A 438 12.39 -17.90 10.36
CA GLY A 438 11.00 -17.82 10.76
C GLY A 438 10.82 -17.14 12.12
N LYS A 439 9.90 -16.16 12.20
CA LYS A 439 9.55 -15.44 13.42
C LYS A 439 8.05 -15.25 13.54
N LEU A 440 7.50 -15.52 14.72
CA LEU A 440 6.11 -15.17 15.02
C LEU A 440 5.94 -13.65 14.99
N VAL A 441 4.83 -13.19 14.42
CA VAL A 441 4.39 -11.80 14.55
C VAL A 441 3.52 -11.71 15.79
N SER A 442 3.88 -10.87 16.74
CA SER A 442 3.14 -10.68 17.99
C SER A 442 1.99 -9.68 17.85
N CYS A 443 1.03 -9.71 18.78
CA CYS A 443 -0.10 -8.77 18.77
C CYS A 443 0.30 -7.29 18.92
N ASP A 444 1.46 -7.01 19.52
CA ASP A 444 2.00 -5.67 19.71
C ASP A 444 2.91 -5.22 18.56
N ASP A 445 3.11 -6.07 17.54
CA ASP A 445 3.78 -5.68 16.30
C ASP A 445 2.92 -4.68 15.53
N ASP A 446 3.56 -3.64 14.98
CA ASP A 446 2.90 -2.59 14.20
C ASP A 446 2.10 -3.17 13.03
N PHE A 447 2.57 -4.26 12.41
CA PHE A 447 1.84 -4.95 11.35
C PHE A 447 0.49 -5.46 11.85
N CYS A 448 0.47 -6.07 13.04
CA CYS A 448 -0.74 -6.61 13.64
C CYS A 448 -1.77 -5.51 13.94
N TYR A 449 -1.29 -4.39 14.47
CA TYR A 449 -2.13 -3.24 14.76
C TYR A 449 -2.75 -2.65 13.49
N GLN A 450 -1.94 -2.49 12.44
CA GLN A 450 -2.38 -1.94 11.16
C GLN A 450 -3.45 -2.81 10.49
N ILE A 451 -3.22 -4.12 10.39
CA ILE A 451 -4.16 -5.01 9.71
C ILE A 451 -5.46 -5.22 10.49
N SER A 452 -5.41 -5.06 11.81
CA SER A 452 -6.58 -5.20 12.68
C SER A 452 -7.38 -3.91 12.87
N GLY A 453 -6.91 -2.79 12.29
CA GLY A 453 -7.52 -1.47 12.47
C GLY A 453 -7.46 -0.94 13.91
N GLY A 454 -6.49 -1.40 14.70
CA GLY A 454 -6.33 -1.04 16.11
C GLY A 454 -5.92 -2.20 17.02
N PRO A 455 -5.95 -2.01 18.35
CA PRO A 455 -5.67 -3.08 19.30
C PRO A 455 -6.73 -4.17 19.23
N LEU A 456 -6.32 -5.42 19.01
CA LEU A 456 -7.20 -6.59 19.06
C LEU A 456 -7.58 -6.92 20.51
N SER A 457 -8.89 -6.86 20.80
CA SER A 457 -9.43 -7.25 22.12
C SER A 457 -9.07 -8.69 22.46
N GLY A 458 -8.33 -8.90 23.56
CA GLY A 458 -7.91 -10.22 24.02
C GLY A 458 -6.58 -10.73 23.44
N CYS A 459 -5.97 -10.00 22.49
CA CYS A 459 -4.65 -10.28 21.94
C CYS A 459 -3.58 -9.58 22.79
N LYS A 460 -2.66 -10.32 23.42
CA LYS A 460 -1.60 -9.76 24.28
C LYS A 460 -0.25 -9.79 23.57
N ALA A 461 0.71 -8.97 24.00
CA ALA A 461 2.05 -8.88 23.39
C ALA A 461 2.78 -10.24 23.20
N ASN A 462 2.55 -11.22 24.08
CA ASN A 462 3.17 -12.55 23.95
C ASN A 462 2.32 -13.57 23.14
N MET A 463 1.26 -13.12 22.50
CA MET A 463 0.39 -13.95 21.67
C MET A 463 0.68 -13.67 20.19
N SER A 464 0.59 -14.69 19.35
CA SER A 464 0.71 -14.53 17.92
C SER A 464 -0.46 -13.71 17.38
N CYS A 465 -0.17 -12.78 16.47
CA CYS A 465 -1.18 -11.97 15.79
C CYS A 465 -2.10 -12.87 14.97
N PRO A 466 -3.40 -12.96 15.31
CA PRO A 466 -4.34 -13.80 14.58
C PRO A 466 -4.69 -13.18 13.24
N TYR A 467 -5.10 -14.01 12.28
CA TYR A 467 -5.75 -13.56 11.06
C TYR A 467 -6.93 -14.46 10.70
N LEU A 468 -7.89 -13.88 9.99
CA LEU A 468 -9.05 -14.53 9.41
C LEU A 468 -9.29 -13.86 8.06
N GLU A 469 -9.34 -14.67 7.00
CA GLU A 469 -9.71 -14.23 5.66
C GLU A 469 -10.93 -15.04 5.20
N ILE A 470 -11.92 -14.36 4.60
CA ILE A 470 -13.17 -14.98 4.14
C ILE A 470 -13.38 -14.62 2.67
N TYR A 471 -13.46 -15.64 1.83
CA TYR A 471 -13.49 -15.49 0.39
C TYR A 471 -14.90 -15.32 -0.19
N GLY A 472 -14.92 -15.07 -1.49
CA GLY A 472 -16.11 -15.00 -2.32
C GLY A 472 -17.06 -16.19 -2.08
N ASP A 473 -16.64 -17.37 -2.48
CA ASP A 473 -17.36 -18.64 -2.28
C ASP A 473 -17.84 -18.94 -0.83
N GLY A 474 -17.37 -18.21 0.18
CA GLY A 474 -17.66 -18.44 1.59
C GLY A 474 -16.66 -19.37 2.27
N SER A 475 -15.63 -19.82 1.54
CA SER A 475 -14.46 -20.48 2.13
C SER A 475 -13.70 -19.49 3.03
N SER A 476 -12.94 -20.02 3.98
CA SER A 476 -12.18 -19.16 4.90
C SER A 476 -10.90 -19.82 5.34
N THR A 477 -9.91 -18.99 5.61
CA THR A 477 -8.66 -19.38 6.24
C THR A 477 -8.46 -18.64 7.56
N ALA A 478 -8.00 -19.34 8.59
CA ALA A 478 -7.75 -18.75 9.89
C ALA A 478 -6.46 -19.30 10.49
N GLY A 479 -5.73 -18.43 11.19
CA GLY A 479 -4.48 -18.81 11.84
C GLY A 479 -3.77 -17.63 12.47
N TYR A 480 -2.46 -17.54 12.28
CA TYR A 480 -1.62 -16.49 12.84
C TYR A 480 -0.59 -15.99 11.82
N PHE A 481 -0.12 -14.76 11.97
CA PHE A 481 0.92 -14.21 11.11
C PHE A 481 2.32 -14.69 11.50
N VAL A 482 3.12 -14.98 10.47
CA VAL A 482 4.54 -15.31 10.58
C VAL A 482 5.33 -14.40 9.64
N LYS A 483 6.51 -13.97 10.08
CA LYS A 483 7.50 -13.29 9.27
C LYS A 483 8.60 -14.27 8.90
N ASP A 484 8.85 -14.44 7.61
CA ASP A 484 9.95 -15.26 7.12
C ASP A 484 10.53 -14.68 5.82
N VAL A 485 11.56 -15.31 5.28
CA VAL A 485 12.15 -14.99 3.98
C VAL A 485 11.39 -15.73 2.89
N VAL A 486 10.88 -14.98 1.92
CA VAL A 486 10.35 -15.51 0.66
C VAL A 486 11.43 -15.42 -0.40
N GLN A 487 11.68 -16.51 -1.11
CA GLN A 487 12.58 -16.61 -2.26
C GLN A 487 11.78 -16.58 -3.56
N TYR A 488 12.29 -15.85 -4.54
CA TYR A 488 11.69 -15.64 -5.86
C TYR A 488 12.78 -15.40 -6.90
N ASP A 489 12.40 -15.50 -8.16
CA ASP A 489 13.31 -15.37 -9.29
C ASP A 489 13.40 -13.91 -9.75
N SER A 490 14.55 -13.27 -9.48
CA SER A 490 14.84 -11.93 -10.00
C SER A 490 15.40 -11.99 -11.41
N VAL A 491 14.98 -11.06 -12.26
CA VAL A 491 15.44 -10.93 -13.65
C VAL A 491 16.91 -10.52 -13.67
N ALA A 492 17.75 -11.34 -14.28
CA ALA A 492 19.20 -11.14 -14.38
C ALA A 492 19.69 -10.94 -15.83
N GLY A 493 18.77 -11.02 -16.80
CA GLY A 493 19.04 -10.90 -18.22
C GLY A 493 17.84 -11.36 -19.04
N ASP A 494 17.98 -11.33 -20.37
CA ASP A 494 16.92 -11.83 -21.26
C ASP A 494 16.66 -13.30 -21.03
N LEU A 495 15.43 -13.61 -20.58
CA LEU A 495 14.95 -14.96 -20.26
C LEU A 495 15.85 -15.68 -19.25
N LYS A 496 16.50 -14.90 -18.36
CA LYS A 496 17.40 -15.41 -17.33
C LYS A 496 17.02 -14.83 -15.99
N THR A 497 16.93 -15.71 -15.00
CA THR A 497 16.66 -15.36 -13.62
C THR A 497 17.83 -15.74 -12.72
N GLN A 498 17.88 -15.09 -11.56
CA GLN A 498 18.74 -15.47 -10.44
C GLN A 498 17.90 -15.44 -9.16
N THR A 499 18.22 -16.29 -8.20
CA THR A 499 17.50 -16.33 -6.92
C THR A 499 17.69 -15.02 -6.17
N ALA A 500 16.57 -14.42 -5.79
CA ALA A 500 16.49 -13.29 -4.88
C ALA A 500 15.55 -13.63 -3.72
N ASN A 501 15.54 -12.76 -2.71
CA ASN A 501 14.71 -12.96 -1.54
C ASN A 501 14.29 -11.64 -0.88
N GLY A 502 13.24 -11.71 -0.07
CA GLY A 502 12.76 -10.61 0.75
C GLY A 502 12.02 -11.11 1.98
N SER A 503 12.06 -10.36 3.07
CA SER A 503 11.28 -10.69 4.27
C SER A 503 9.83 -10.26 4.07
N VAL A 504 8.90 -11.18 4.29
CA VAL A 504 7.46 -10.99 4.11
C VAL A 504 6.73 -11.56 5.33
N ILE A 505 5.70 -10.86 5.78
CA ILE A 505 4.73 -11.32 6.76
C ILE A 505 3.56 -11.95 6.01
N PHE A 506 3.24 -13.21 6.31
CA PHE A 506 2.17 -13.96 5.67
C PHE A 506 1.39 -14.78 6.69
N GLY A 507 0.17 -15.19 6.30
CA GLY A 507 -0.71 -16.01 7.10
C GLY A 507 -0.23 -17.45 7.18
N CYS A 508 -0.08 -17.97 8.40
CA CYS A 508 0.13 -19.38 8.69
C CYS A 508 -1.23 -20.03 8.94
N GLY A 509 -1.82 -20.63 7.91
CA GLY A 509 -3.17 -21.22 7.92
C GLY A 509 -3.25 -22.43 8.83
N ALA A 510 -3.94 -22.28 9.97
CA ALA A 510 -4.14 -23.33 10.96
C ALA A 510 -5.51 -24.01 10.84
N ARG A 511 -6.47 -23.37 10.18
CA ARG A 511 -7.80 -23.92 9.90
C ARG A 511 -8.30 -23.41 8.56
N GLN A 512 -8.77 -24.33 7.73
CA GLN A 512 -9.44 -24.05 6.46
C GLN A 512 -10.89 -24.52 6.53
N SER A 513 -11.76 -23.92 5.74
CA SER A 513 -13.16 -24.33 5.63
C SER A 513 -13.68 -24.16 4.20
N GLY A 514 -14.68 -24.95 3.82
CA GLY A 514 -15.27 -24.88 2.48
C GLY A 514 -14.27 -25.44 1.46
N ASP A 515 -14.17 -24.80 0.31
CA ASP A 515 -13.36 -25.30 -0.81
C ASP A 515 -11.83 -25.26 -0.55
N LEU A 516 -11.39 -24.71 0.59
CA LEU A 516 -9.99 -24.71 1.03
C LEU A 516 -9.63 -25.88 1.96
N ASP A 517 -10.61 -26.65 2.43
CA ASP A 517 -10.37 -27.72 3.40
C ASP A 517 -9.96 -29.05 2.74
N SER A 518 -9.67 -30.05 3.58
CA SER A 518 -9.20 -31.37 3.15
C SER A 518 -10.14 -32.16 2.23
N SER A 519 -11.38 -31.70 2.01
CA SER A 519 -12.32 -32.31 1.05
C SER A 519 -12.03 -31.92 -0.39
N ASN A 520 -11.28 -30.84 -0.64
CA ASN A 520 -10.88 -30.45 -1.98
C ASN A 520 -9.69 -31.28 -2.47
N GLU A 521 -9.89 -31.96 -3.61
CA GLU A 521 -8.87 -32.79 -4.24
C GLU A 521 -7.88 -31.96 -5.08
N GLU A 522 -8.24 -30.76 -5.54
CA GLU A 522 -7.44 -29.87 -6.41
C GLU A 522 -6.69 -28.79 -5.60
N ALA A 523 -6.12 -29.19 -4.47
CA ALA A 523 -5.53 -28.26 -3.51
C ALA A 523 -4.15 -27.71 -3.91
N LEU A 524 -3.83 -26.54 -3.37
CA LEU A 524 -2.52 -25.88 -3.41
C LEU A 524 -2.00 -25.65 -1.98
N ASP A 525 -0.75 -25.21 -1.85
CA ASP A 525 -0.13 -24.95 -0.55
C ASP A 525 -0.71 -23.70 0.14
N GLY A 526 -1.35 -22.82 -0.63
CA GLY A 526 -2.02 -21.63 -0.14
C GLY A 526 -2.33 -20.64 -1.25
N ILE A 527 -2.49 -19.36 -0.88
CA ILE A 527 -2.84 -18.28 -1.80
C ILE A 527 -1.80 -17.16 -1.69
N LEU A 528 -1.43 -16.63 -2.85
CA LEU A 528 -0.55 -15.48 -3.01
C LEU A 528 -1.37 -14.24 -3.36
N GLY A 529 -1.79 -13.53 -2.31
CA GLY A 529 -2.54 -12.28 -2.42
C GLY A 529 -1.72 -11.16 -3.06
N PHE A 530 -2.22 -10.65 -4.18
CA PHE A 530 -1.71 -9.51 -4.95
C PHE A 530 -2.65 -8.30 -4.90
N GLY A 531 -3.48 -8.20 -3.88
CA GLY A 531 -4.29 -7.03 -3.58
C GLY A 531 -3.45 -5.78 -3.28
N LYS A 532 -4.13 -4.65 -3.11
CA LYS A 532 -3.49 -3.33 -3.02
C LYS A 532 -3.11 -2.91 -1.61
N ALA A 533 -3.60 -3.61 -0.59
CA ALA A 533 -3.32 -3.28 0.81
C ALA A 533 -1.85 -3.51 1.17
N ASN A 534 -1.39 -2.84 2.22
CA ASN A 534 0.00 -2.93 2.69
C ASN A 534 0.39 -4.33 3.16
N SER A 535 -0.59 -5.18 3.49
CA SER A 535 -0.39 -6.59 3.86
C SER A 535 0.00 -7.49 2.69
N SER A 536 -0.19 -7.07 1.44
CA SER A 536 0.19 -7.87 0.27
C SER A 536 1.69 -8.04 0.11
N MET A 537 2.11 -9.18 -0.45
CA MET A 537 3.53 -9.47 -0.70
C MET A 537 4.18 -8.34 -1.52
N ILE A 538 3.52 -7.89 -2.59
CA ILE A 538 4.01 -6.82 -3.45
C ILE A 538 4.24 -5.51 -2.68
N SER A 539 3.33 -5.16 -1.76
CA SER A 539 3.44 -3.93 -0.97
C SER A 539 4.57 -4.02 0.06
N GLN A 540 4.75 -5.17 0.69
CA GLN A 540 5.84 -5.41 1.63
C GLN A 540 7.21 -5.39 0.95
N LEU A 541 7.35 -6.06 -0.21
CA LEU A 541 8.58 -6.03 -1.00
C LEU A 541 8.87 -4.62 -1.53
N ALA A 542 7.85 -3.87 -1.96
CA ALA A 542 8.03 -2.49 -2.40
C ALA A 542 8.46 -1.56 -1.24
N SER A 543 7.85 -1.72 -0.06
CA SER A 543 8.17 -0.91 1.13
C SER A 543 9.61 -1.12 1.64
N SER A 544 10.18 -2.32 1.40
CA SER A 544 11.57 -2.64 1.71
C SER A 544 12.56 -2.28 0.60
N GLY A 545 12.08 -1.60 -0.46
CA GLY A 545 12.90 -1.20 -1.60
C GLY A 545 13.39 -2.37 -2.46
N ARG A 546 12.73 -3.53 -2.42
CA ARG A 546 13.13 -4.71 -3.23
C ARG A 546 12.50 -4.73 -4.61
N VAL A 547 11.40 -4.02 -4.80
CA VAL A 547 10.68 -3.95 -6.08
C VAL A 547 9.92 -2.64 -6.20
N LYS A 548 9.48 -2.34 -7.42
CA LYS A 548 8.41 -1.36 -7.64
C LYS A 548 7.05 -1.93 -7.25
N LYS A 549 6.12 -1.08 -6.83
CA LYS A 549 4.73 -1.50 -6.58
C LYS A 549 3.94 -1.54 -7.90
N ILE A 550 4.49 -2.26 -8.88
CA ILE A 550 3.97 -2.38 -10.25
C ILE A 550 4.16 -3.84 -10.65
N PHE A 551 3.13 -4.48 -11.21
CA PHE A 551 3.23 -5.86 -11.67
C PHE A 551 2.32 -6.10 -12.88
N ALA A 552 2.49 -7.27 -13.50
CA ALA A 552 1.79 -7.67 -14.70
C ALA A 552 1.52 -9.17 -14.70
N HIS A 553 0.39 -9.56 -15.27
CA HIS A 553 0.16 -10.95 -15.63
C HIS A 553 -0.35 -11.07 -17.07
N CYS A 554 -0.10 -12.22 -17.69
CA CYS A 554 -0.67 -12.63 -18.96
C CYS A 554 -0.95 -14.12 -18.88
N LEU A 555 -2.23 -14.49 -18.84
CA LEU A 555 -2.67 -15.86 -18.62
C LEU A 555 -2.97 -16.54 -19.96
N ASP A 556 -2.32 -17.67 -20.24
CA ASP A 556 -2.59 -18.46 -21.44
C ASP A 556 -3.83 -19.33 -21.18
N GLY A 557 -4.97 -18.88 -21.69
CA GLY A 557 -6.26 -19.56 -21.52
C GLY A 557 -6.36 -20.87 -22.32
N ARG A 558 -5.46 -21.11 -23.27
CA ARG A 558 -5.51 -22.27 -24.18
C ARG A 558 -4.63 -23.42 -23.72
N ASN A 559 -3.38 -23.11 -23.37
CA ASN A 559 -2.37 -24.10 -22.99
C ASN A 559 -2.13 -24.15 -21.48
N GLY A 560 -2.59 -23.14 -20.74
CA GLY A 560 -2.27 -22.96 -19.33
C GLY A 560 -0.92 -22.26 -19.11
N GLY A 561 -0.67 -21.86 -17.86
CA GLY A 561 0.49 -21.05 -17.50
C GLY A 561 0.43 -19.63 -18.10
N GLY A 562 1.59 -19.03 -18.34
CA GLY A 562 1.70 -17.69 -18.88
C GLY A 562 2.84 -16.89 -18.26
N ILE A 563 2.70 -15.58 -18.23
CA ILE A 563 3.72 -14.64 -17.74
C ILE A 563 3.21 -13.98 -16.46
N PHE A 564 4.03 -13.96 -15.41
CA PHE A 564 3.77 -13.12 -14.24
C PHE A 564 5.05 -12.38 -13.85
N ALA A 565 5.01 -11.06 -13.88
CA ALA A 565 6.20 -10.25 -13.64
C ALA A 565 5.93 -9.10 -12.66
N ILE A 566 6.86 -8.86 -11.74
CA ILE A 566 6.88 -7.65 -10.92
C ILE A 566 7.91 -6.70 -11.50
N GLY A 567 7.53 -5.44 -11.70
CA GLY A 567 8.34 -4.41 -12.30
C GLY A 567 7.64 -3.70 -13.45
N ARG A 568 8.32 -2.69 -14.01
CA ARG A 568 7.76 -1.87 -15.10
C ARG A 568 7.87 -2.60 -16.42
N VAL A 569 6.72 -2.98 -16.99
CA VAL A 569 6.66 -3.47 -18.38
C VAL A 569 6.78 -2.30 -19.36
N VAL A 570 7.77 -2.35 -20.25
CA VAL A 570 8.02 -1.28 -21.24
C VAL A 570 7.52 -1.63 -22.64
N GLN A 571 7.43 -2.93 -22.97
CA GLN A 571 6.83 -3.46 -24.19
C GLN A 571 6.10 -4.79 -23.91
N PRO A 572 4.91 -5.02 -24.49
CA PRO A 572 4.15 -4.10 -25.35
C PRO A 572 3.64 -2.87 -24.60
N LYS A 573 3.14 -1.86 -25.33
CA LYS A 573 2.44 -0.72 -24.72
C LYS A 573 1.01 -1.13 -24.38
N VAL A 574 0.51 -0.62 -23.27
CA VAL A 574 -0.79 -0.99 -22.71
C VAL A 574 -1.58 0.28 -22.43
N ASN A 575 -2.85 0.28 -22.82
CA ASN A 575 -3.75 1.38 -22.53
C ASN A 575 -4.25 1.25 -21.09
N MET A 576 -4.24 2.36 -20.34
CA MET A 576 -4.50 2.38 -18.90
C MET A 576 -5.77 3.18 -18.58
N THR A 577 -6.48 2.74 -17.55
CA THR A 577 -7.66 3.37 -16.96
C THR A 577 -7.43 3.53 -15.44
N PRO A 578 -7.97 4.57 -14.80
CA PRO A 578 -7.81 4.75 -13.36
C PRO A 578 -8.49 3.64 -12.57
N LEU A 579 -7.83 3.21 -11.49
CA LEU A 579 -8.48 2.45 -10.44
C LEU A 579 -9.45 3.34 -9.67
N VAL A 580 -10.60 2.79 -9.29
CA VAL A 580 -11.57 3.49 -8.45
C VAL A 580 -10.97 3.64 -7.03
N PRO A 581 -10.83 4.88 -6.52
CA PRO A 581 -10.29 5.11 -5.19
C PRO A 581 -11.14 4.47 -4.09
N ASN A 582 -10.51 4.13 -2.95
CA ASN A 582 -11.16 3.65 -1.73
C ASN A 582 -12.04 2.38 -1.86
N GLN A 583 -11.89 1.62 -2.95
CA GLN A 583 -12.50 0.29 -3.06
C GLN A 583 -11.63 -0.77 -2.37
N PRO A 584 -12.14 -1.96 -2.03
CA PRO A 584 -11.31 -3.05 -1.48
C PRO A 584 -10.44 -3.73 -2.56
N HIS A 585 -10.95 -3.92 -3.78
CA HIS A 585 -10.27 -4.64 -4.86
C HIS A 585 -9.75 -3.71 -5.96
N TYR A 586 -9.28 -4.31 -7.07
CA TYR A 586 -8.97 -3.61 -8.32
C TYR A 586 -10.25 -3.25 -9.08
N ASN A 587 -10.98 -2.27 -8.56
CA ASN A 587 -12.19 -1.78 -9.19
C ASN A 587 -11.86 -0.77 -10.30
N VAL A 588 -12.51 -0.91 -11.45
CA VAL A 588 -12.43 0.02 -12.58
C VAL A 588 -13.81 0.51 -12.99
N ASN A 589 -13.88 1.72 -13.53
CA ASN A 589 -15.12 2.32 -13.97
C ASN A 589 -15.54 1.76 -15.34
N MET A 590 -16.48 0.80 -15.33
CA MET A 590 -17.10 0.26 -16.53
C MET A 590 -18.19 1.21 -17.01
N THR A 591 -18.24 1.52 -18.30
CA THR A 591 -19.15 2.53 -18.87
C THR A 591 -20.18 1.93 -19.82
N ALA A 592 -19.91 0.77 -20.42
CA ALA A 592 -20.85 0.09 -21.30
C ALA A 592 -20.48 -1.38 -21.50
N VAL A 593 -21.46 -2.16 -21.95
CA VAL A 593 -21.28 -3.53 -22.43
C VAL A 593 -21.81 -3.62 -23.85
N GLN A 594 -21.01 -4.17 -24.75
CA GLN A 594 -21.33 -4.34 -26.17
C GLN A 594 -21.31 -5.83 -26.53
N VAL A 595 -22.31 -6.28 -27.28
CA VAL A 595 -22.42 -7.65 -27.79
C VAL A 595 -22.51 -7.60 -29.30
N GLY A 596 -21.47 -8.09 -29.98
CA GLY A 596 -21.30 -7.90 -31.42
C GLY A 596 -21.23 -6.42 -31.77
N GLN A 597 -22.23 -5.92 -32.49
CA GLN A 597 -22.31 -4.51 -32.91
C GLN A 597 -23.25 -3.66 -32.06
N GLU A 598 -23.93 -4.24 -31.06
CA GLU A 598 -24.96 -3.56 -30.29
C GLU A 598 -24.53 -3.32 -28.83
N PHE A 599 -24.81 -2.13 -28.31
CA PHE A 599 -24.64 -1.82 -26.90
C PHE A 599 -25.87 -2.25 -26.10
N LEU A 600 -25.64 -2.89 -24.95
CA LEU A 600 -26.71 -3.22 -24.01
C LEU A 600 -27.30 -1.92 -23.42
N THR A 601 -28.62 -1.86 -23.33
CA THR A 601 -29.31 -0.72 -22.70
C THR A 601 -29.29 -0.90 -21.19
N ILE A 602 -28.25 -0.36 -20.55
CA ILE A 602 -28.04 -0.43 -19.09
C ILE A 602 -28.26 0.96 -18.49
N PRO A 603 -29.05 1.09 -17.40
CA PRO A 603 -29.25 2.37 -16.72
C PRO A 603 -27.93 3.03 -16.31
N ALA A 604 -27.78 4.32 -16.65
CA ALA A 604 -26.53 5.05 -16.45
C ALA A 604 -26.12 5.20 -14.97
N ASP A 605 -27.07 5.12 -14.05
CA ASP A 605 -26.88 5.17 -12.59
C ASP A 605 -26.14 3.95 -12.03
N LEU A 606 -26.16 2.81 -12.74
CA LEU A 606 -25.33 1.65 -12.42
C LEU A 606 -23.84 1.92 -12.65
N PHE A 607 -23.52 2.83 -13.58
CA PHE A 607 -22.15 3.26 -13.87
C PHE A 607 -21.75 4.56 -13.14
N GLN A 608 -22.66 5.18 -12.37
CA GLN A 608 -22.34 6.39 -11.61
C GLN A 608 -21.50 6.08 -10.36
N PRO A 609 -20.56 6.96 -9.97
CA PRO A 609 -19.71 6.76 -8.79
C PRO A 609 -20.52 6.57 -7.50
N GLY A 610 -20.10 5.65 -6.63
CA GLY A 610 -20.70 5.39 -5.32
C GLY A 610 -20.01 4.23 -4.58
N ASP A 611 -20.39 3.99 -3.33
CA ASP A 611 -19.82 2.90 -2.52
C ASP A 611 -20.03 1.53 -3.19
N ARG A 612 -18.97 0.73 -3.30
CA ARG A 612 -18.95 -0.61 -3.91
C ARG A 612 -19.37 -0.67 -5.39
N LYS A 613 -19.09 0.39 -6.16
CA LYS A 613 -19.37 0.44 -7.61
C LYS A 613 -18.08 0.34 -8.45
N GLY A 614 -18.20 -0.25 -9.64
CA GLY A 614 -17.10 -0.55 -10.56
C GLY A 614 -16.95 -2.06 -10.81
N ALA A 615 -16.34 -2.43 -11.92
CA ALA A 615 -16.00 -3.82 -12.23
C ALA A 615 -14.71 -4.21 -11.51
N ILE A 616 -14.73 -5.31 -10.77
CA ILE A 616 -13.55 -5.88 -10.11
C ILE A 616 -12.76 -6.68 -11.14
N ILE A 617 -11.46 -6.42 -11.25
CA ILE A 617 -10.53 -7.23 -12.05
C ILE A 617 -9.83 -8.22 -11.13
N ASP A 618 -10.04 -9.51 -11.34
CA ASP A 618 -9.64 -10.53 -10.36
C ASP A 618 -9.15 -11.84 -11.00
N SER A 619 -7.87 -12.18 -10.83
CA SER A 619 -7.32 -13.48 -11.22
C SER A 619 -7.54 -14.60 -10.21
N GLY A 620 -8.09 -14.29 -9.03
CA GLY A 620 -8.39 -15.27 -7.98
C GLY A 620 -9.63 -16.11 -8.27
N THR A 621 -10.33 -15.85 -9.38
CA THR A 621 -11.51 -16.61 -9.79
C THR A 621 -11.56 -16.80 -11.30
N THR A 622 -12.07 -17.96 -11.72
CA THR A 622 -12.14 -18.35 -13.13
C THR A 622 -13.21 -17.58 -13.89
N LEU A 623 -14.42 -17.53 -13.33
CA LEU A 623 -15.62 -17.07 -14.01
C LEU A 623 -15.83 -15.56 -13.87
N ALA A 624 -16.75 -15.02 -14.66
CA ALA A 624 -17.21 -13.66 -14.47
C ALA A 624 -18.60 -13.61 -13.84
N TYR A 625 -18.77 -12.73 -12.86
CA TYR A 625 -20.01 -12.53 -12.12
C TYR A 625 -20.59 -11.17 -12.45
N LEU A 626 -21.81 -11.15 -12.96
CA LEU A 626 -22.46 -9.94 -13.44
C LEU A 626 -23.78 -9.72 -12.70
N PRO A 627 -24.15 -8.47 -12.38
CA PRO A 627 -25.47 -8.15 -11.86
C PRO A 627 -26.55 -8.61 -12.84
N GLU A 628 -27.69 -9.05 -12.32
CA GLU A 628 -28.81 -9.58 -13.13
C GLU A 628 -29.20 -8.66 -14.31
N ILE A 629 -29.20 -7.36 -14.07
CA ILE A 629 -29.51 -6.31 -15.06
C ILE A 629 -28.54 -6.25 -16.25
N ILE A 630 -27.32 -6.78 -16.10
CA ILE A 630 -26.35 -6.95 -17.18
C ILE A 630 -26.40 -8.39 -17.71
N TYR A 631 -26.41 -9.37 -16.80
CA TYR A 631 -26.33 -10.79 -17.10
C TYR A 631 -27.44 -11.27 -18.03
N GLU A 632 -28.71 -10.98 -17.71
CA GLU A 632 -29.84 -11.50 -18.49
C GLU A 632 -29.88 -10.91 -19.92
N PRO A 633 -29.76 -9.58 -20.13
CA PRO A 633 -29.65 -9.01 -21.47
C PRO A 633 -28.43 -9.52 -22.26
N LEU A 634 -27.29 -9.70 -21.58
CA LEU A 634 -26.07 -10.22 -22.18
C LEU A 634 -26.28 -11.64 -22.72
N VAL A 635 -26.70 -12.57 -21.86
CA VAL A 635 -26.90 -13.97 -22.24
C VAL A 635 -27.96 -14.10 -23.31
N LYS A 636 -29.07 -13.36 -23.20
CA LYS A 636 -30.13 -13.32 -24.23
C LYS A 636 -29.59 -12.87 -25.58
N LYS A 637 -28.72 -11.85 -25.61
CA LYS A 637 -28.16 -11.34 -26.86
C LYS A 637 -27.15 -12.32 -27.47
N ILE A 638 -26.31 -12.95 -26.64
CA ILE A 638 -25.38 -14.01 -27.06
C ILE A 638 -26.15 -15.15 -27.73
N THR A 639 -27.22 -15.66 -27.11
CA THR A 639 -27.97 -16.80 -27.64
C THR A 639 -28.92 -16.43 -28.79
N SER A 640 -29.24 -15.15 -28.98
CA SER A 640 -30.14 -14.71 -30.07
C SER A 640 -29.62 -14.94 -31.49
N GLN A 641 -28.30 -15.10 -31.66
CA GLN A 641 -27.69 -15.45 -32.95
C GLN A 641 -28.03 -16.88 -33.38
N GLU A 642 -28.42 -17.73 -32.44
CA GLU A 642 -28.69 -19.15 -32.67
C GLU A 642 -30.04 -19.52 -32.03
N PRO A 643 -31.18 -19.10 -32.64
CA PRO A 643 -32.51 -19.20 -32.02
C PRO A 643 -32.98 -20.64 -31.77
N ALA A 644 -32.36 -21.62 -32.42
CA ALA A 644 -32.66 -23.04 -32.27
C ALA A 644 -31.94 -23.69 -31.07
N LEU A 645 -31.03 -22.97 -30.39
CA LEU A 645 -30.31 -23.49 -29.23
C LEU A 645 -31.26 -23.81 -28.10
N LYS A 646 -31.15 -25.04 -27.60
CA LYS A 646 -31.78 -25.47 -26.35
C LYS A 646 -30.77 -25.29 -25.23
N VAL A 647 -31.02 -24.29 -24.40
CA VAL A 647 -30.20 -24.02 -23.22
C VAL A 647 -30.67 -24.89 -22.05
N HIS A 648 -29.74 -25.62 -21.47
CA HIS A 648 -29.91 -26.49 -20.30
C HIS A 648 -29.13 -25.91 -19.12
N ILE A 649 -29.58 -26.19 -17.90
CA ILE A 649 -28.81 -25.88 -16.69
C ILE A 649 -28.11 -27.17 -16.25
N VAL A 650 -26.79 -27.14 -16.17
CA VAL A 650 -25.92 -28.24 -15.75
C VAL A 650 -25.24 -27.87 -14.43
N ASP A 651 -25.04 -28.85 -13.54
CA ASP A 651 -24.44 -28.65 -12.21
C ASP A 651 -25.07 -27.51 -11.39
N LYS A 652 -26.36 -27.30 -11.58
CA LYS A 652 -27.21 -26.27 -10.95
C LYS A 652 -26.89 -24.82 -11.30
N ASP A 653 -25.76 -24.55 -11.94
CA ASP A 653 -25.27 -23.18 -12.14
C ASP A 653 -24.88 -22.84 -13.58
N TYR A 654 -24.54 -23.80 -14.45
CA TYR A 654 -24.04 -23.50 -15.80
C TYR A 654 -25.14 -23.54 -16.86
N LYS A 655 -25.30 -22.44 -17.62
CA LYS A 655 -26.13 -22.41 -18.83
C LYS A 655 -25.34 -23.03 -19.98
N CYS A 656 -25.75 -24.22 -20.41
CA CYS A 656 -25.06 -25.03 -21.43
C CYS A 656 -25.96 -25.39 -22.61
N PHE A 657 -25.36 -25.71 -23.75
CA PHE A 657 -26.09 -26.08 -24.97
C PHE A 657 -25.25 -26.98 -25.88
N GLN A 658 -25.94 -27.73 -26.73
CA GLN A 658 -25.32 -28.52 -27.79
C GLN A 658 -25.05 -27.63 -29.01
N TYR A 659 -23.81 -27.61 -29.49
CA TYR A 659 -23.41 -26.85 -30.68
C TYR A 659 -22.22 -27.54 -31.36
N SER A 660 -22.35 -27.79 -32.66
CA SER A 660 -21.36 -28.53 -33.47
C SER A 660 -20.53 -27.65 -34.40
N GLY A 661 -20.86 -26.37 -34.53
CA GLY A 661 -20.10 -25.41 -35.32
C GLY A 661 -18.86 -24.87 -34.59
N ARG A 662 -18.14 -23.95 -35.24
CA ARG A 662 -17.06 -23.20 -34.59
C ARG A 662 -17.66 -22.07 -33.76
N VAL A 663 -17.31 -21.99 -32.48
CA VAL A 663 -17.92 -21.02 -31.56
C VAL A 663 -17.67 -19.56 -31.98
N ASP A 664 -16.48 -19.26 -32.51
CA ASP A 664 -16.14 -17.92 -33.00
C ASP A 664 -16.92 -17.48 -34.24
N GLU A 665 -17.52 -18.43 -34.97
CA GLU A 665 -18.34 -18.15 -36.14
C GLU A 665 -19.84 -18.07 -35.80
N GLY A 666 -20.27 -18.74 -34.73
CA GLY A 666 -21.69 -18.80 -34.32
C GLY A 666 -22.10 -17.78 -33.25
N PHE A 667 -21.15 -17.27 -32.46
CA PHE A 667 -21.46 -16.42 -31.32
C PHE A 667 -20.75 -15.06 -31.39
N PRO A 668 -21.33 -13.99 -30.81
CA PRO A 668 -20.78 -12.65 -30.92
C PRO A 668 -19.70 -12.36 -29.88
N ASN A 669 -18.67 -11.59 -30.25
CA ASN A 669 -17.73 -11.03 -29.27
C ASN A 669 -18.47 -10.17 -28.25
N VAL A 670 -18.04 -10.24 -26.99
CA VAL A 670 -18.49 -9.35 -25.91
C VAL A 670 -17.39 -8.34 -25.64
N THR A 671 -17.72 -7.06 -25.53
CA THR A 671 -16.74 -6.01 -25.20
C THR A 671 -17.23 -5.19 -24.03
N PHE A 672 -16.45 -5.19 -22.93
CA PHE A 672 -16.63 -4.29 -21.80
C PHE A 672 -15.87 -3.00 -22.06
N HIS A 673 -16.54 -1.86 -21.92
CA HIS A 673 -15.95 -0.54 -22.14
C HIS A 673 -15.73 0.14 -20.80
N PHE A 674 -14.63 0.89 -20.69
CA PHE A 674 -14.19 1.55 -19.48
C PHE A 674 -13.79 3.01 -19.76
N GLU A 675 -13.56 3.74 -18.68
CA GLU A 675 -13.03 5.10 -18.75
C GLU A 675 -11.71 5.16 -19.53
N ASN A 676 -11.41 6.33 -20.11
CA ASN A 676 -10.30 6.56 -21.05
C ASN A 676 -10.35 5.74 -22.35
N SER A 677 -11.55 5.31 -22.77
CA SER A 677 -11.75 4.52 -24.00
C SER A 677 -10.97 3.21 -24.00
N VAL A 678 -10.65 2.69 -22.81
CA VAL A 678 -10.11 1.35 -22.65
C VAL A 678 -11.25 0.35 -22.80
N PHE A 679 -11.02 -0.74 -23.51
CA PHE A 679 -12.01 -1.78 -23.70
C PHE A 679 -11.38 -3.15 -23.52
N LEU A 680 -12.16 -4.09 -23.01
CA LEU A 680 -11.79 -5.48 -22.85
C LEU A 680 -12.71 -6.32 -23.74
N ARG A 681 -12.14 -6.92 -24.78
CA ARG A 681 -12.86 -7.79 -25.71
C ARG A 681 -12.68 -9.25 -25.31
N VAL A 682 -13.78 -9.98 -25.22
CA VAL A 682 -13.85 -11.39 -24.87
C VAL A 682 -14.44 -12.13 -26.06
N TYR A 683 -13.71 -13.11 -26.58
CA TYR A 683 -14.10 -13.87 -27.75
C TYR A 683 -14.96 -15.07 -27.35
N PRO A 684 -15.77 -15.62 -28.26
CA PRO A 684 -16.57 -16.81 -27.99
C PRO A 684 -15.80 -17.99 -27.42
N HIS A 685 -14.60 -18.27 -27.93
CA HIS A 685 -13.74 -19.32 -27.38
C HIS A 685 -13.18 -19.02 -25.98
N ASP A 686 -13.20 -17.76 -25.53
CA ASP A 686 -12.82 -17.42 -24.16
C ASP A 686 -14.01 -17.67 -23.22
N TYR A 687 -15.21 -17.17 -23.56
CA TYR A 687 -16.36 -17.24 -22.65
C TYR A 687 -17.24 -18.50 -22.79
N LEU A 688 -16.98 -19.34 -23.78
CA LEU A 688 -17.61 -20.66 -23.92
C LEU A 688 -16.57 -21.74 -23.67
N PHE A 689 -16.89 -22.67 -22.77
CA PHE A 689 -16.02 -23.79 -22.43
C PHE A 689 -16.74 -25.13 -22.62
N PRO A 690 -16.03 -26.20 -23.00
CA PRO A 690 -16.62 -27.52 -23.16
C PRO A 690 -16.83 -28.19 -21.80
N HIS A 691 -18.03 -28.67 -21.49
CA HIS A 691 -18.32 -29.42 -20.26
C HIS A 691 -19.35 -30.51 -20.53
N GLU A 692 -19.08 -31.74 -20.09
CA GLU A 692 -19.93 -32.92 -20.35
C GLU A 692 -20.40 -33.09 -21.82
N GLY A 693 -19.53 -32.75 -22.78
CA GLY A 693 -19.86 -32.84 -24.21
C GLY A 693 -20.85 -31.75 -24.71
N MET A 694 -21.04 -30.68 -23.95
CA MET A 694 -21.78 -29.47 -24.30
C MET A 694 -20.87 -28.23 -24.25
N TRP A 695 -21.34 -27.12 -24.78
CA TRP A 695 -20.73 -25.80 -24.57
C TRP A 695 -21.46 -25.07 -23.45
N CYS A 696 -20.72 -24.58 -22.47
CA CYS A 696 -21.25 -23.85 -21.31
C CYS A 696 -20.78 -22.40 -21.31
N ILE A 697 -21.64 -21.52 -20.80
CA ILE A 697 -21.37 -20.09 -20.71
C ILE A 697 -20.63 -19.79 -19.40
N GLY A 698 -19.44 -19.18 -19.49
CA GLY A 698 -18.58 -18.80 -18.37
C GLY A 698 -18.98 -17.52 -17.61
N TRP A 699 -20.22 -17.06 -17.79
CA TRP A 699 -20.79 -15.90 -17.10
C TRP A 699 -21.82 -16.38 -16.06
N GLN A 700 -21.81 -15.77 -14.89
CA GLN A 700 -22.74 -16.07 -13.80
C GLN A 700 -23.49 -14.85 -13.29
N ASN A 701 -24.68 -15.07 -12.75
CA ASN A 701 -25.46 -14.04 -12.09
C ASN A 701 -24.97 -13.84 -10.65
N SER A 702 -24.49 -12.63 -10.34
CA SER A 702 -23.93 -12.32 -9.02
C SER A 702 -24.97 -12.38 -7.88
N ALA A 703 -26.27 -12.29 -8.20
CA ALA A 703 -27.35 -12.42 -7.22
C ALA A 703 -27.49 -13.81 -6.62
N MET A 704 -26.88 -14.83 -7.24
CA MET A 704 -26.92 -16.22 -6.78
C MET A 704 -25.95 -16.50 -5.61
N GLN A 705 -24.94 -15.64 -5.37
CA GLN A 705 -23.89 -15.92 -4.37
C GLN A 705 -24.17 -15.43 -2.94
N SER A 706 -24.96 -14.35 -2.74
CA SER A 706 -25.46 -13.90 -1.42
C SER A 706 -26.27 -12.58 -1.55
N ARG A 707 -26.94 -12.15 -0.47
CA ARG A 707 -27.70 -10.87 -0.45
C ARG A 707 -26.81 -9.64 -0.67
N ASP A 708 -25.57 -9.67 -0.20
CA ASP A 708 -24.65 -8.51 -0.24
C ASP A 708 -23.90 -8.36 -1.58
N ARG A 709 -24.03 -9.32 -2.50
CA ARG A 709 -23.31 -9.35 -3.79
C ARG A 709 -24.18 -9.24 -5.04
N ARG A 710 -25.47 -8.94 -4.86
CA ARG A 710 -26.45 -8.81 -5.95
C ARG A 710 -26.09 -7.80 -7.04
N ASN A 711 -25.27 -6.81 -6.70
CA ASN A 711 -24.87 -5.73 -7.61
C ASN A 711 -23.37 -5.75 -7.94
N MET A 712 -22.69 -6.87 -7.73
CA MET A 712 -21.25 -7.00 -8.00
C MET A 712 -20.99 -7.33 -9.48
N THR A 713 -20.07 -6.59 -10.09
CA THR A 713 -19.44 -6.96 -11.36
C THR A 713 -18.01 -7.41 -11.07
N LEU A 714 -17.68 -8.64 -11.41
CA LEU A 714 -16.36 -9.23 -11.23
C LEU A 714 -15.95 -9.94 -12.52
N LEU A 715 -14.78 -9.60 -13.05
CA LEU A 715 -14.20 -10.15 -14.27
C LEU A 715 -13.02 -11.06 -13.91
N GLY A 716 -13.27 -12.38 -13.96
CA GLY A 716 -12.31 -13.43 -13.66
C GLY A 716 -11.31 -13.73 -14.78
N ASP A 717 -10.46 -14.73 -14.58
CA ASP A 717 -9.41 -15.17 -15.51
C ASP A 717 -9.92 -15.46 -16.92
N LEU A 718 -11.14 -15.97 -17.06
CA LEU A 718 -11.75 -16.22 -18.37
C LEU A 718 -11.86 -14.94 -19.21
N VAL A 719 -12.08 -13.79 -18.55
CA VAL A 719 -12.14 -12.48 -19.17
C VAL A 719 -10.73 -11.92 -19.39
N LEU A 720 -9.80 -12.20 -18.48
CA LEU A 720 -8.43 -11.67 -18.50
C LEU A 720 -7.46 -12.50 -19.35
N SER A 721 -7.86 -13.72 -19.73
CA SER A 721 -7.05 -14.62 -20.54
C SER A 721 -6.69 -14.02 -21.89
N ASN A 722 -5.49 -14.36 -22.36
CA ASN A 722 -4.91 -13.86 -23.61
C ASN A 722 -4.78 -12.33 -23.66
N LYS A 723 -4.72 -11.68 -22.49
CA LYS A 723 -4.42 -10.25 -22.34
C LYS A 723 -3.25 -10.09 -21.39
N LEU A 724 -2.38 -9.13 -21.72
CA LEU A 724 -1.41 -8.63 -20.77
C LEU A 724 -2.09 -7.57 -19.92
N VAL A 725 -2.28 -7.85 -18.63
CA VAL A 725 -2.88 -6.94 -17.66
C VAL A 725 -1.75 -6.32 -16.82
N LEU A 726 -1.71 -4.98 -16.75
CA LEU A 726 -0.73 -4.22 -15.98
C LEU A 726 -1.40 -3.53 -14.79
N TYR A 727 -0.80 -3.67 -13.62
CA TYR A 727 -1.21 -3.06 -12.37
C TYR A 727 -0.13 -2.07 -11.94
N ASP A 728 -0.42 -0.77 -12.02
CA ASP A 728 0.47 0.31 -11.58
C ASP A 728 -0.11 0.95 -10.31
N LEU A 729 0.23 0.36 -9.15
CA LEU A 729 -0.24 0.82 -7.85
C LEU A 729 0.45 2.11 -7.40
N GLU A 730 1.60 2.46 -7.99
CA GLU A 730 2.26 3.74 -7.72
C GLU A 730 1.44 4.90 -8.31
N ASN A 731 0.84 4.69 -9.49
CA ASN A 731 0.03 5.70 -10.19
C ASN A 731 -1.49 5.48 -10.08
N GLN A 732 -1.93 4.44 -9.36
CA GLN A 732 -3.35 4.03 -9.26
C GLN A 732 -4.00 3.78 -10.62
N LEU A 733 -3.27 3.12 -11.52
CA LEU A 733 -3.70 2.77 -12.86
C LEU A 733 -3.73 1.26 -13.05
N ILE A 734 -4.63 0.79 -13.89
CA ILE A 734 -4.65 -0.57 -14.41
C ILE A 734 -4.93 -0.53 -15.91
N GLY A 735 -4.42 -1.48 -16.66
CA GLY A 735 -4.66 -1.52 -18.09
C GLY A 735 -4.44 -2.88 -18.68
N TRP A 736 -4.88 -3.05 -19.92
CA TRP A 736 -4.72 -4.31 -20.62
C TRP A 736 -4.61 -4.13 -22.13
N THR A 737 -4.01 -5.12 -22.78
CA THR A 737 -3.97 -5.25 -24.24
C THR A 737 -4.06 -6.72 -24.61
N GLU A 738 -4.64 -7.02 -25.78
CA GLU A 738 -4.55 -8.34 -26.38
C GLU A 738 -3.07 -8.74 -26.51
N TYR A 739 -2.73 -9.95 -26.09
CA TYR A 739 -1.34 -10.40 -26.10
C TYR A 739 -1.22 -11.92 -26.22
N ASN A 740 -0.15 -12.36 -26.86
CA ASN A 740 0.20 -13.77 -26.88
C ASN A 740 0.90 -14.14 -25.56
N CYS A 741 0.16 -14.72 -24.62
CA CYS A 741 0.68 -15.06 -23.30
C CYS A 741 1.68 -16.24 -23.30
N SER A 742 1.88 -16.93 -24.42
CA SER A 742 2.97 -17.92 -24.61
C SER A 742 4.27 -17.29 -25.16
N SER A 743 4.37 -15.95 -25.17
CA SER A 743 5.53 -15.22 -25.71
C SER A 743 6.43 -14.65 -24.60
N SER A 744 6.94 -13.44 -24.78
CA SER A 744 7.75 -12.74 -23.77
C SER A 744 7.40 -11.26 -23.72
N ILE A 745 7.56 -10.61 -22.57
CA ILE A 745 7.42 -9.16 -22.37
C ILE A 745 8.77 -8.54 -22.04
N LYS A 746 8.88 -7.21 -22.17
CA LYS A 746 10.08 -6.47 -21.75
C LYS A 746 9.85 -5.76 -20.43
N VAL A 747 10.62 -6.11 -19.42
CA VAL A 747 10.61 -5.50 -18.09
C VAL A 747 11.87 -4.66 -17.90
N LYS A 748 11.70 -3.45 -17.35
CA LYS A 748 12.81 -2.56 -17.02
C LYS A 748 13.33 -2.86 -15.62
N ASP A 749 14.64 -3.05 -15.50
CA ASP A 749 15.35 -3.01 -14.23
C ASP A 749 15.52 -1.54 -13.82
N GLU A 750 14.98 -1.15 -12.67
CA GLU A 750 15.02 0.25 -12.24
C GLU A 750 16.34 0.61 -11.54
N GLY A 751 17.13 -0.37 -11.11
CA GLY A 751 18.45 -0.14 -10.50
C GLY A 751 19.53 0.17 -11.54
N THR A 752 19.50 -0.53 -12.67
CA THR A 752 20.49 -0.38 -13.76
C THR A 752 19.96 0.42 -14.95
N GLY A 753 18.63 0.52 -15.09
CA GLY A 753 17.97 1.11 -16.25
C GLY A 753 17.90 0.18 -17.47
N THR A 754 18.42 -1.05 -17.39
CA THR A 754 18.38 -2.02 -18.49
C THR A 754 16.99 -2.57 -18.69
N VAL A 755 16.76 -3.17 -19.85
CA VAL A 755 15.48 -3.78 -20.22
C VAL A 755 15.75 -5.23 -20.59
N HIS A 756 14.95 -6.13 -20.02
CA HIS A 756 15.12 -7.57 -20.14
C HIS A 756 13.84 -8.28 -20.57
N LEU A 757 13.99 -9.36 -21.33
CA LEU A 757 12.88 -10.24 -21.69
C LEU A 757 12.48 -11.15 -20.52
N VAL A 758 11.18 -11.22 -20.24
CA VAL A 758 10.55 -12.17 -19.32
C VAL A 758 9.60 -13.04 -20.12
N GLY A 759 9.76 -14.36 -20.05
CA GLY A 759 9.05 -15.33 -20.88
C GLY A 759 7.85 -15.97 -20.20
N SER A 760 7.06 -16.72 -20.96
CA SER A 760 5.98 -17.54 -20.42
C SER A 760 6.49 -18.82 -19.78
N HIS A 761 5.83 -19.24 -18.70
CA HIS A 761 6.10 -20.48 -17.98
C HIS A 761 4.87 -21.39 -18.01
N PHE A 762 5.12 -22.69 -17.89
CA PHE A 762 4.11 -23.68 -17.60
C PHE A 762 4.69 -24.70 -16.63
N ILE A 763 4.44 -24.51 -15.33
CA ILE A 763 4.79 -25.50 -14.32
C ILE A 763 3.90 -26.73 -14.53
N SER A 764 4.46 -27.75 -15.17
CA SER A 764 3.77 -29.02 -15.38
C SER A 764 3.46 -29.71 -14.06
N SER A 765 2.24 -30.24 -13.96
CA SER A 765 1.76 -31.16 -12.90
C SER A 765 2.35 -32.56 -13.00
N ALA A 766 3.16 -32.85 -14.01
CA ALA A 766 3.73 -34.19 -14.17
C ALA A 766 4.71 -34.49 -13.03
N LEU A 767 4.39 -35.53 -12.24
CA LEU A 767 5.35 -36.27 -11.43
C LEU A 767 6.66 -36.37 -12.22
N PRO A 768 7.83 -36.05 -11.62
CA PRO A 768 9.08 -36.33 -12.28
C PRO A 768 9.05 -37.81 -12.63
N LEU A 769 9.04 -38.12 -13.94
CA LEU A 769 9.30 -39.47 -14.40
C LEU A 769 10.69 -39.76 -13.83
N ASP A 770 10.74 -40.58 -12.77
CA ASP A 770 11.99 -40.94 -12.16
C ASP A 770 12.80 -41.65 -13.25
N THR A 771 13.76 -40.92 -13.83
CA THR A 771 14.62 -41.44 -14.88
C THR A 771 15.35 -42.68 -14.40
N SER A 772 15.52 -42.84 -13.08
CA SER A 772 16.02 -44.06 -12.44
C SER A 772 15.08 -45.25 -12.66
N LEU A 773 13.76 -45.07 -12.54
CA LEU A 773 12.78 -46.14 -12.72
C LEU A 773 12.64 -46.54 -14.19
N CYS A 774 12.68 -45.59 -15.13
CA CYS A 774 12.72 -45.89 -16.56
C CYS A 774 14.06 -46.54 -16.98
N LEU A 775 15.18 -46.13 -16.40
CA LEU A 775 16.48 -46.79 -16.60
C LEU A 775 16.50 -48.20 -15.99
N LEU A 776 15.88 -48.41 -14.83
CA LEU A 776 15.71 -49.72 -14.21
C LEU A 776 14.81 -50.62 -15.06
N PHE A 777 13.68 -50.11 -15.56
CA PHE A 777 12.79 -50.88 -16.42
C PHE A 777 13.45 -51.23 -17.76
N SER A 778 14.19 -50.29 -18.36
CA SER A 778 14.95 -50.56 -19.59
C SER A 778 16.13 -51.49 -19.35
N LEU A 779 16.84 -51.41 -18.21
CA LEU A 779 17.85 -52.40 -17.81
C LEU A 779 17.24 -53.77 -17.56
N LEU A 780 16.08 -53.86 -16.90
CA LEU A 780 15.36 -55.11 -16.66
C LEU A 780 14.89 -55.71 -17.99
N LEU A 781 14.38 -54.90 -18.91
CA LEU A 781 13.97 -55.35 -20.25
C LEU A 781 15.18 -55.86 -21.07
N LEU A 782 16.30 -55.14 -21.03
CA LEU A 782 17.57 -55.55 -21.64
C LEU A 782 18.09 -56.85 -21.03
N MET A 783 18.04 -57.00 -19.71
CA MET A 783 18.47 -58.22 -19.02
C MET A 783 17.56 -59.41 -19.35
N THR A 784 16.25 -59.21 -19.51
CA THR A 784 15.33 -60.27 -19.97
C THR A 784 15.53 -60.64 -21.44
N LEU A 785 15.95 -59.70 -22.29
CA LEU A 785 16.29 -59.95 -23.69
C LEU A 785 17.66 -60.63 -23.87
N PHE A 786 18.52 -60.61 -22.85
CA PHE A 786 19.79 -61.34 -22.81
C PHE A 786 19.69 -62.72 -22.12
N LEU A 787 18.55 -63.02 -21.47
CA LEU A 787 18.27 -64.29 -20.78
C LEU A 787 17.26 -65.18 -21.53
N LEU A 788 16.75 -64.72 -22.68
CA LEU A 788 16.03 -65.47 -23.71
C LEU A 788 16.94 -65.62 -24.93
#